data_AF-A0A3B0WA42-F1
#
_entry.id   AF-A0A3B0WA42-F1
#
_cell.length_a   1.000
_cell.length_b   1.000
_cell.length_c   1.000
_cell.angle_alpha   90.00
_cell.angle_beta   90.00
_cell.angle_gamma   90.00
#
_symmetry.space_group_name_H-M   'P 1'
#
loop_
_entity.id
_entity.type
_entity.pdbx_description
1 polymer ?
#
loop_
_entity_poly.entity_id
_entity_poly.type
_entity_poly.pdbx_seq_one_letter_code
_entity_poly.pdbx_strand_id
1 'polypeptide(L)'
;MSVDDEILQEFLIEAGELFDQLNDQFVALDKSPEDIELINAIFRAYHTIKGGAGFMKLNPMVDVCHRAEDAINQLRQGERQVTPELVDLMFQVLDELDDMFTCVRSGQELPAASQDLLASLDEFLKTQGSGGGENKESVEIVKNDEMSSSVSMDDEFEEMLSNSEVVESQSSELITDDEFDAVLDSLHGQGKHGGLSAESNAPSTLDSSLISDEEFEKALDDLHGEGKGPGNAAVETSKDEVTEPVKEISVISNEPSKAATVTKIDKNQGETTVRVDTSRLDDIMNLVGELVLVRNRLTNLKKDISSSNVVEAISTLELVTSELQTSVMKTRMQPIKKIFNRFPRVIRELARKLNKDIDLELIGEETDLDKSLVEALADPLIHLVRNSADHGIESPEERFAAGKPRQGKVTLKAQQEGDQILLTISDDGKGMDHKLLRKIAVDKGLLSVEAANSLSNKEAYNLIFAPGFSTKETISDVSGRGVGMDVVKTRINELNGSVEIDSAIGQGTVITIHLPLTLAILPTLMVKLKEYQFALPLSNVYEAFNMQPDQINVIDGQHVIRVRDKPLPLFYLNPWLLQHEQFDGPQESQKVIVVQMGNQRFCLVVDHIAGQEEVVIKPLGTMLSNTQGFSGATITGDGSIALIIDVPSLMDAYAANSAVY
;
A
#
# COMPACT_ATOMS: atom_id res chain seq x y z
N MET A 1 -2.46 5.83 -30.37
CA MET A 1 -2.93 4.47 -30.08
C MET A 1 -3.67 3.99 -31.30
N SER A 2 -3.36 2.79 -31.80
CA SER A 2 -4.22 2.13 -32.78
C SER A 2 -5.52 1.71 -32.08
N VAL A 3 -6.59 1.45 -32.85
CA VAL A 3 -7.85 0.90 -32.31
C VAL A 3 -7.59 -0.43 -31.56
N ASP A 4 -6.62 -1.21 -32.03
CA ASP A 4 -6.18 -2.44 -31.38
C ASP A 4 -5.55 -2.20 -29.99
N ASP A 5 -4.87 -1.06 -29.78
CA ASP A 5 -4.29 -0.70 -28.47
C ASP A 5 -5.37 -0.32 -27.45
N GLU A 6 -6.47 0.33 -27.89
CA GLU A 6 -7.58 0.70 -27.01
C GLU A 6 -8.35 -0.53 -26.55
N ILE A 7 -8.65 -1.47 -27.46
CA ILE A 7 -9.34 -2.71 -27.12
C ILE A 7 -8.45 -3.61 -26.25
N LEU A 8 -7.14 -3.64 -26.50
CA LEU A 8 -6.19 -4.34 -25.63
C LEU A 8 -6.21 -3.77 -24.22
N GLN A 9 -6.23 -2.44 -24.07
CA GLN A 9 -6.27 -1.81 -22.75
C GLN A 9 -7.57 -2.11 -22.01
N GLU A 10 -8.71 -2.09 -22.70
CA GLU A 10 -10.01 -2.44 -22.10
C GLU A 10 -10.03 -3.90 -21.61
N PHE A 11 -9.58 -4.83 -22.46
CA PHE A 11 -9.41 -6.24 -22.06
C PHE A 11 -8.48 -6.38 -20.86
N LEU A 12 -7.34 -5.68 -20.84
CA LEU A 12 -6.40 -5.75 -19.73
C LEU A 12 -7.05 -5.27 -18.43
N ILE A 13 -7.80 -4.17 -18.46
CA ILE A 13 -8.49 -3.67 -17.26
C ILE A 13 -9.52 -4.69 -16.76
N GLU A 14 -10.36 -5.24 -17.65
CA GLU A 14 -11.39 -6.23 -17.29
C GLU A 14 -10.76 -7.52 -16.74
N ALA A 15 -9.76 -8.07 -17.43
CA ALA A 15 -9.10 -9.30 -17.01
C ALA A 15 -8.38 -9.13 -15.66
N GLY A 16 -7.77 -7.97 -15.40
CA GLY A 16 -7.16 -7.67 -14.10
C GLY A 16 -8.17 -7.69 -12.95
N GLU A 17 -9.37 -7.16 -13.15
CA GLU A 17 -10.45 -7.21 -12.15
C GLU A 17 -10.96 -8.63 -11.93
N LEU A 18 -11.08 -9.41 -13.01
CA LEU A 18 -11.47 -10.81 -12.91
C LEU A 18 -10.40 -11.65 -12.19
N PHE A 19 -9.11 -11.34 -12.31
CA PHE A 19 -8.06 -12.01 -11.55
C PHE A 19 -8.10 -11.68 -10.05
N ASP A 20 -8.31 -10.40 -9.69
CA ASP A 20 -8.52 -9.99 -8.30
C ASP A 20 -9.75 -10.71 -7.71
N GLN A 21 -10.86 -10.77 -8.46
CA GLN A 21 -12.07 -11.49 -8.04
C GLN A 21 -11.85 -13.00 -7.91
N LEU A 22 -11.15 -13.62 -8.86
CA LEU A 22 -10.85 -15.06 -8.81
C LEU A 22 -10.02 -15.40 -7.57
N ASN A 23 -9.02 -14.58 -7.22
CA ASN A 23 -8.24 -14.75 -5.99
C ASN A 23 -9.14 -14.78 -4.74
N ASP A 24 -10.01 -13.78 -4.58
CA ASP A 24 -10.95 -13.71 -3.45
C ASP A 24 -11.92 -14.91 -3.43
N GLN A 25 -12.43 -15.30 -4.60
CA GLN A 25 -13.35 -16.43 -4.75
C GLN A 25 -12.69 -17.76 -4.42
N PHE A 26 -11.41 -17.98 -4.77
CA PHE A 26 -10.72 -19.21 -4.37
C PHE A 26 -10.42 -19.26 -2.88
N VAL A 27 -10.10 -18.13 -2.25
CA VAL A 27 -9.97 -18.06 -0.78
C VAL A 27 -11.30 -18.37 -0.10
N ALA A 28 -12.42 -17.89 -0.66
CA ALA A 28 -13.75 -18.20 -0.15
C ALA A 28 -14.15 -19.67 -0.39
N LEU A 29 -13.86 -20.21 -1.57
CA LEU A 29 -14.14 -21.60 -1.94
C LEU A 29 -13.37 -22.58 -1.05
N ASP A 30 -12.15 -22.23 -0.65
CA ASP A 30 -11.35 -23.01 0.29
C ASP A 30 -11.98 -23.09 1.70
N LYS A 31 -12.66 -22.03 2.12
CA LYS A 31 -13.43 -22.02 3.38
C LYS A 31 -14.78 -22.73 3.25
N SER A 32 -15.38 -22.69 2.05
CA SER A 32 -16.72 -23.22 1.75
C SER A 32 -16.69 -24.13 0.50
N PRO A 33 -16.19 -25.38 0.60
CA PRO A 33 -15.90 -26.24 -0.55
C PRO A 33 -17.13 -26.74 -1.33
N GLU A 34 -18.33 -26.64 -0.71
CA GLU A 34 -19.60 -27.11 -1.29
C GLU A 34 -20.42 -25.98 -1.93
N ASP A 35 -19.89 -24.76 -1.97
CA ASP A 35 -20.60 -23.59 -2.50
C ASP A 35 -20.63 -23.60 -4.04
N ILE A 36 -21.73 -24.09 -4.59
CA ILE A 36 -21.99 -24.19 -6.03
C ILE A 36 -22.09 -22.79 -6.66
N GLU A 37 -22.51 -21.75 -5.93
CA GLU A 37 -22.58 -20.39 -6.48
C GLU A 37 -21.16 -19.84 -6.71
N LEU A 38 -20.24 -20.07 -5.77
CA LEU A 38 -18.82 -19.74 -5.91
C LEU A 38 -18.17 -20.47 -7.10
N ILE A 39 -18.41 -21.77 -7.24
CA ILE A 39 -17.88 -22.56 -8.37
C ILE A 39 -18.39 -22.01 -9.71
N ASN A 40 -19.67 -21.62 -9.78
CA ASN A 40 -20.24 -21.03 -11.00
C ASN A 40 -19.68 -19.63 -11.30
N ALA A 41 -19.42 -18.82 -10.28
CA ALA A 41 -18.80 -17.51 -10.45
C ALA A 41 -17.37 -17.64 -11.01
N ILE A 42 -16.57 -18.54 -10.43
CA ILE A 42 -15.21 -18.84 -10.88
C ILE A 42 -15.20 -19.34 -12.34
N PHE A 43 -16.12 -20.25 -12.69
CA PHE A 43 -16.25 -20.75 -14.06
C PHE A 43 -16.52 -19.62 -15.06
N ARG A 44 -17.45 -18.70 -14.72
CA ARG A 44 -17.78 -17.56 -15.59
C ARG A 44 -16.58 -16.64 -15.79
N ALA A 45 -15.82 -16.36 -14.73
CA ALA A 45 -14.63 -15.52 -14.81
C ALA A 45 -13.59 -16.11 -15.77
N TYR A 46 -13.24 -17.40 -15.66
CA TYR A 46 -12.34 -18.05 -16.62
C TYR A 46 -12.87 -18.04 -18.05
N HIS A 47 -14.18 -18.26 -18.23
CA HIS A 47 -14.80 -18.23 -19.55
C HIS A 47 -14.71 -16.85 -20.22
N THR A 48 -14.94 -15.77 -19.45
CA THR A 48 -14.81 -14.39 -19.93
C THR A 48 -13.35 -14.06 -20.27
N ILE A 49 -12.39 -14.41 -19.40
CA ILE A 49 -10.95 -14.19 -19.65
C ILE A 49 -10.50 -14.94 -20.90
N LYS A 50 -10.92 -16.20 -21.09
CA LYS A 50 -10.63 -17.00 -22.28
C LYS A 50 -11.18 -16.33 -23.55
N GLY A 51 -12.41 -15.82 -23.49
CA GLY A 51 -13.04 -15.11 -24.61
C GLY A 51 -12.26 -13.87 -25.02
N GLY A 52 -11.90 -13.02 -24.05
CA GLY A 52 -11.09 -11.83 -24.30
C GLY A 52 -9.68 -12.16 -24.81
N ALA A 53 -9.00 -13.14 -24.20
CA ALA A 53 -7.68 -13.59 -24.64
C ALA A 53 -7.71 -14.16 -26.08
N GLY A 54 -8.78 -14.89 -26.44
CA GLY A 54 -8.99 -15.42 -27.78
C GLY A 54 -9.20 -14.32 -28.82
N PHE A 55 -9.98 -13.30 -28.48
CA PHE A 55 -10.18 -12.12 -29.34
C PHE A 55 -8.85 -11.38 -29.60
N MET A 56 -8.01 -11.25 -28.57
CA MET A 56 -6.70 -10.62 -28.66
C MET A 56 -5.58 -11.54 -29.22
N LYS A 57 -5.93 -12.76 -29.65
CA LYS A 57 -4.99 -13.79 -30.18
C LYS A 57 -3.87 -14.17 -29.20
N LEU A 58 -4.12 -14.08 -27.90
CA LEU A 58 -3.20 -14.44 -26.82
C LEU A 58 -3.27 -15.95 -26.55
N ASN A 59 -2.85 -16.77 -27.53
CA ASN A 59 -3.03 -18.23 -27.50
C ASN A 59 -2.49 -18.93 -26.23
N PRO A 60 -1.30 -18.58 -25.68
CA PRO A 60 -0.83 -19.20 -24.44
C PRO A 60 -1.79 -19.00 -23.25
N MET A 61 -2.42 -17.82 -23.17
CA MET A 61 -3.36 -17.48 -22.10
C MET A 61 -4.69 -18.23 -22.28
N VAL A 62 -5.14 -18.41 -23.53
CA VAL A 62 -6.32 -19.23 -23.87
C VAL A 62 -6.11 -20.68 -23.44
N ASP A 63 -4.93 -21.24 -23.67
CA ASP A 63 -4.61 -22.63 -23.34
C ASP A 63 -4.68 -22.92 -21.83
N VAL A 64 -4.19 -21.98 -21.01
CA VAL A 64 -4.24 -22.07 -19.54
C VAL A 64 -5.68 -21.89 -19.06
N CYS A 65 -6.40 -20.87 -19.55
CA CYS A 65 -7.79 -20.62 -19.16
C CYS A 65 -8.72 -21.77 -19.54
N HIS A 66 -8.52 -22.41 -20.69
CA HIS A 66 -9.33 -23.55 -21.12
C HIS A 66 -9.22 -24.73 -20.15
N ARG A 67 -8.01 -25.10 -19.73
CA ARG A 67 -7.81 -26.22 -18.79
C ARG A 67 -8.27 -25.90 -17.38
N ALA A 68 -8.11 -24.64 -16.96
CA ALA A 68 -8.67 -24.13 -15.72
C ALA A 68 -10.20 -24.24 -15.72
N GLU A 69 -10.84 -23.82 -16.82
CA GLU A 69 -12.29 -23.92 -17.02
C GLU A 69 -12.75 -25.39 -16.99
N ASP A 70 -12.04 -26.31 -17.62
CA ASP A 70 -12.34 -27.75 -17.60
C ASP A 70 -12.26 -28.34 -16.18
N ALA A 71 -11.24 -27.96 -15.40
CA ALA A 71 -11.08 -28.41 -14.02
C ALA A 71 -12.24 -27.93 -13.13
N ILE A 72 -12.63 -26.66 -13.27
CA ILE A 72 -13.78 -26.10 -12.55
C ILE A 72 -15.11 -26.69 -13.04
N ASN A 73 -15.23 -27.04 -14.31
CA ASN A 73 -16.42 -27.67 -14.87
C ASN A 73 -16.67 -29.07 -14.27
N GLN A 74 -15.63 -29.86 -13.98
CA GLN A 74 -15.78 -31.14 -13.27
C GLN A 74 -16.32 -30.95 -11.84
N LEU A 75 -15.90 -29.88 -11.14
CA LEU A 75 -16.46 -29.52 -9.83
C LEU A 75 -17.93 -29.10 -9.95
N ARG A 76 -18.26 -28.32 -10.97
CA ARG A 76 -19.63 -27.85 -11.24
C ARG A 76 -20.60 -29.02 -11.51
N GLN A 77 -20.13 -30.06 -12.20
CA GLN A 77 -20.93 -31.25 -12.50
C GLN A 77 -21.01 -32.24 -11.33
N GLY A 78 -20.31 -31.97 -10.22
CA GLY A 78 -20.23 -32.86 -9.07
C GLY A 78 -19.41 -34.14 -9.34
N GLU A 79 -18.64 -34.16 -10.43
CA GLU A 79 -17.75 -35.28 -10.77
C GLU A 79 -16.52 -35.34 -9.86
N ARG A 80 -16.22 -34.22 -9.17
CA ARG A 80 -15.17 -34.09 -8.16
C ARG A 80 -15.61 -33.19 -7.00
N GLN A 81 -14.99 -33.41 -5.85
CA GLN A 81 -15.06 -32.51 -4.70
C GLN A 81 -13.87 -31.55 -4.70
N VAL A 82 -14.07 -30.35 -4.15
CA VAL A 82 -13.01 -29.38 -3.92
C VAL A 82 -12.05 -29.95 -2.87
N THR A 83 -10.79 -30.15 -3.26
CA THR A 83 -9.71 -30.57 -2.36
C THR A 83 -8.70 -29.43 -2.18
N PRO A 84 -7.99 -29.37 -1.04
CA PRO A 84 -6.93 -28.36 -0.84
C PRO A 84 -5.85 -28.41 -1.94
N GLU A 85 -5.54 -29.60 -2.45
CA GLU A 85 -4.59 -29.81 -3.55
C GLU A 85 -5.06 -29.15 -4.86
N LEU A 86 -6.35 -29.22 -5.15
CA LEU A 86 -6.94 -28.54 -6.30
C LEU A 86 -6.92 -27.02 -6.14
N VAL A 87 -7.28 -26.52 -4.95
CA VAL A 87 -7.25 -25.08 -4.66
C VAL A 87 -5.83 -24.53 -4.86
N ASP A 88 -4.81 -25.22 -4.35
CA ASP A 88 -3.41 -24.82 -4.54
C ASP A 88 -3.01 -24.85 -6.03
N LEU A 89 -3.45 -25.87 -6.78
CA LEU A 89 -3.21 -25.96 -8.22
C LEU A 89 -3.89 -24.80 -8.98
N MET A 90 -5.12 -24.42 -8.62
CA MET A 90 -5.83 -23.30 -9.22
C MET A 90 -5.16 -21.95 -8.88
N PHE A 91 -4.56 -21.81 -7.71
CA PHE A 91 -3.73 -20.64 -7.39
C PHE A 91 -2.45 -20.57 -8.24
N GLN A 92 -1.81 -21.70 -8.55
CA GLN A 92 -0.67 -21.72 -9.48
C GLN A 92 -1.09 -21.29 -10.89
N VAL A 93 -2.29 -21.69 -11.34
CA VAL A 93 -2.89 -21.22 -12.58
C VAL A 93 -3.11 -19.71 -12.58
N LEU A 94 -3.59 -19.14 -11.47
CA LEU A 94 -3.76 -17.69 -11.36
C LEU A 94 -2.43 -16.94 -11.40
N ASP A 95 -1.39 -17.43 -10.72
CA ASP A 95 -0.07 -16.79 -10.79
C ASP A 95 0.49 -16.79 -12.21
N GLU A 96 0.37 -17.92 -12.92
CA GLU A 96 0.85 -18.01 -14.30
C GLU A 96 0.07 -17.08 -15.24
N LEU A 97 -1.24 -16.95 -15.02
CA LEU A 97 -2.05 -15.99 -15.76
C LEU A 97 -1.70 -14.53 -15.42
N ASP A 98 -1.38 -14.22 -14.16
CA ASP A 98 -0.94 -12.87 -13.74
C ASP A 98 0.45 -12.51 -14.30
N ASP A 99 1.36 -13.48 -14.38
CA ASP A 99 2.66 -13.35 -15.03
C ASP A 99 2.49 -13.07 -16.53
N MET A 100 1.68 -13.87 -17.23
CA MET A 100 1.35 -13.66 -18.66
C MET A 100 0.69 -12.29 -18.87
N PHE A 101 -0.24 -11.93 -18.00
CA PHE A 101 -0.93 -10.65 -18.02
C PHE A 101 0.03 -9.46 -17.83
N THR A 102 0.99 -9.59 -16.92
CA THR A 102 2.04 -8.58 -16.70
C THR A 102 2.96 -8.45 -17.90
N CYS A 103 3.33 -9.55 -18.56
CA CYS A 103 4.09 -9.54 -19.81
C CYS A 103 3.35 -8.75 -20.91
N VAL A 104 2.06 -9.01 -21.10
CA VAL A 104 1.21 -8.28 -22.07
C VAL A 104 1.16 -6.78 -21.75
N ARG A 105 0.92 -6.42 -20.48
CA ARG A 105 0.88 -5.01 -20.03
C ARG A 105 2.20 -4.28 -20.28
N SER A 106 3.32 -4.99 -20.20
CA SER A 106 4.66 -4.44 -20.44
C SER A 106 5.08 -4.43 -21.92
N GLY A 107 4.25 -4.94 -22.82
CA GLY A 107 4.55 -5.07 -24.25
C GLY A 107 5.59 -6.15 -24.58
N GLN A 108 5.79 -7.12 -23.69
CA GLN A 108 6.70 -8.26 -23.89
C GLN A 108 5.98 -9.42 -24.58
N GLU A 109 6.72 -10.26 -25.31
CA GLU A 109 6.17 -11.50 -25.86
C GLU A 109 5.69 -12.43 -24.74
N LEU A 110 4.52 -13.06 -24.90
CA LEU A 110 4.02 -13.99 -23.89
C LEU A 110 4.95 -15.20 -23.80
N PRO A 111 5.32 -15.61 -22.58
CA PRO A 111 5.93 -16.91 -22.38
C PRO A 111 4.97 -18.02 -22.81
N ALA A 112 5.51 -19.13 -23.30
CA ALA A 112 4.71 -20.33 -23.52
C ALA A 112 4.18 -20.83 -22.16
N ALA A 113 2.94 -21.33 -22.16
CA ALA A 113 2.35 -21.92 -20.97
C ALA A 113 3.21 -23.07 -20.41
N SER A 114 3.37 -23.10 -19.09
CA SER A 114 4.15 -24.07 -18.35
C SER A 114 3.63 -25.47 -18.62
N GLN A 115 4.41 -26.27 -19.34
CA GLN A 115 4.00 -27.64 -19.66
C GLN A 115 3.83 -28.51 -18.42
N ASP A 116 4.56 -28.21 -17.33
CA ASP A 116 4.44 -28.92 -16.06
C ASP A 116 3.12 -28.60 -15.36
N LEU A 117 2.65 -27.34 -15.41
CA LEU A 117 1.35 -26.96 -14.85
C LEU A 117 0.20 -27.53 -15.67
N LEU A 118 0.28 -27.42 -17.01
CA LEU A 118 -0.70 -28.02 -17.91
C LEU A 118 -0.78 -29.54 -17.73
N ALA A 119 0.36 -30.22 -17.55
CA ALA A 119 0.41 -31.65 -17.27
C ALA A 119 -0.21 -31.99 -15.90
N SER A 120 0.01 -31.16 -14.88
CA SER A 120 -0.58 -31.34 -13.55
C SER A 120 -2.11 -31.16 -13.57
N LEU A 121 -2.60 -30.17 -14.33
CA LEU A 121 -4.03 -30.00 -14.61
C LEU A 121 -4.61 -31.18 -15.40
N ASP A 122 -3.91 -31.65 -16.44
CA ASP A 122 -4.35 -32.80 -17.25
C ASP A 122 -4.34 -34.11 -16.44
N GLU A 123 -3.37 -34.31 -15.54
CA GLU A 123 -3.32 -35.44 -14.61
C GLU A 123 -4.45 -35.36 -13.58
N PHE A 124 -4.73 -34.15 -13.08
CA PHE A 124 -5.91 -33.90 -12.28
C PHE A 124 -7.17 -34.25 -13.08
N LEU A 125 -7.34 -33.81 -14.33
CA LEU A 125 -8.51 -34.13 -15.15
C LEU A 125 -8.66 -35.65 -15.46
N LYS A 126 -7.56 -36.42 -15.54
CA LYS A 126 -7.53 -37.85 -15.92
C LYS A 126 -7.74 -38.86 -14.79
N THR A 127 -7.56 -38.48 -13.53
CA THR A 127 -7.54 -39.43 -12.38
C THR A 127 -8.91 -40.02 -11.99
N GLN A 128 -9.88 -40.05 -12.91
CA GLN A 128 -11.20 -40.69 -12.82
C GLN A 128 -11.19 -42.05 -13.56
N GLY A 129 -10.43 -43.03 -13.04
CA GLY A 129 -10.32 -44.32 -13.74
C GLY A 129 -9.80 -45.53 -12.97
N SER A 130 -9.67 -45.49 -11.63
CA SER A 130 -9.34 -46.71 -10.88
C SER A 130 -9.87 -46.68 -9.45
N GLY A 131 -11.07 -47.25 -9.28
CA GLY A 131 -11.70 -47.38 -7.97
C GLY A 131 -13.01 -48.18 -8.01
N GLY A 132 -12.96 -49.46 -8.38
CA GLY A 132 -14.11 -50.37 -8.27
C GLY A 132 -13.89 -51.74 -8.93
N GLY A 133 -13.92 -52.82 -8.13
CA GLY A 133 -13.47 -54.19 -8.45
C GLY A 133 -14.17 -54.96 -9.59
N GLU A 134 -13.35 -55.81 -10.23
CA GLU A 134 -13.59 -57.11 -10.90
C GLU A 134 -14.96 -57.42 -11.55
N ASN A 135 -14.97 -57.59 -12.89
CA ASN A 135 -15.18 -58.91 -13.49
C ASN A 135 -14.73 -58.97 -14.96
N LYS A 136 -14.02 -60.05 -15.33
CA LYS A 136 -13.67 -60.40 -16.72
C LYS A 136 -14.89 -61.01 -17.40
N GLU A 137 -15.23 -60.55 -18.59
CA GLU A 137 -15.58 -61.45 -19.70
C GLU A 137 -15.41 -60.76 -21.06
N SER A 138 -14.72 -61.48 -21.94
CA SER A 138 -14.40 -61.17 -23.33
C SER A 138 -15.57 -61.52 -24.25
N VAL A 139 -15.98 -60.62 -25.15
CA VAL A 139 -16.59 -60.99 -26.44
C VAL A 139 -16.18 -60.00 -27.54
N GLU A 140 -15.95 -60.58 -28.71
CA GLU A 140 -15.37 -60.06 -29.94
C GLU A 140 -16.14 -58.93 -30.66
N ILE A 141 -15.31 -58.10 -31.28
CA ILE A 141 -15.43 -57.41 -32.57
C ILE A 141 -16.62 -57.84 -33.46
N VAL A 142 -17.48 -56.88 -33.80
CA VAL A 142 -18.07 -56.78 -35.14
C VAL A 142 -17.83 -55.38 -35.68
N LYS A 143 -17.08 -55.33 -36.79
CA LYS A 143 -16.88 -54.16 -37.64
C LYS A 143 -18.20 -53.78 -38.30
N ASN A 144 -18.44 -52.49 -38.44
CA ASN A 144 -18.96 -51.96 -39.70
C ASN A 144 -18.30 -50.62 -40.00
N ASP A 145 -17.75 -50.57 -41.21
CA ASP A 145 -17.18 -49.41 -41.89
C ASP A 145 -18.20 -48.26 -41.97
N GLU A 146 -17.72 -47.03 -41.79
CA GLU A 146 -17.71 -46.05 -42.88
C GLU A 146 -16.79 -44.87 -42.54
N MET A 147 -16.05 -44.43 -43.55
CA MET A 147 -15.03 -43.38 -43.50
C MET A 147 -15.55 -42.10 -44.18
N SER A 148 -15.14 -40.96 -43.63
CA SER A 148 -14.87 -39.68 -44.32
C SER A 148 -16.07 -38.85 -44.83
N SER A 149 -16.30 -37.69 -44.20
CA SER A 149 -15.92 -36.41 -44.81
C SER A 149 -16.02 -35.23 -43.83
N SER A 150 -14.97 -34.42 -43.84
CA SER A 150 -14.85 -33.06 -43.31
C SER A 150 -15.88 -32.10 -43.94
N VAL A 151 -16.55 -31.29 -43.11
CA VAL A 151 -17.14 -30.01 -43.54
C VAL A 151 -16.92 -29.00 -42.43
N SER A 152 -16.21 -27.92 -42.77
CA SER A 152 -15.97 -26.72 -41.97
C SER A 152 -17.26 -25.91 -41.83
N MET A 153 -17.53 -25.39 -40.63
CA MET A 153 -18.68 -24.51 -40.34
C MET A 153 -18.41 -23.03 -40.62
N ASP A 154 -17.48 -22.71 -41.53
CA ASP A 154 -17.18 -21.31 -41.90
C ASP A 154 -18.06 -20.74 -43.02
N ASP A 155 -18.92 -21.54 -43.66
CA ASP A 155 -19.69 -21.11 -44.85
C ASP A 155 -21.11 -20.57 -44.57
N GLU A 156 -21.65 -20.67 -43.33
CA GLU A 156 -23.00 -20.15 -43.01
C GLU A 156 -23.02 -18.70 -42.48
N PHE A 157 -21.85 -18.10 -42.24
CA PHE A 157 -21.74 -16.71 -41.76
C PHE A 157 -21.50 -15.70 -42.90
N GLU A 158 -20.90 -16.11 -44.02
CA GLU A 158 -20.66 -15.24 -45.18
C GLU A 158 -21.89 -15.05 -46.10
N GLU A 159 -22.88 -15.94 -46.05
CA GLU A 159 -24.07 -15.84 -46.93
C GLU A 159 -25.16 -14.88 -46.38
N MET A 160 -25.04 -14.40 -45.13
CA MET A 160 -25.91 -13.36 -44.57
C MET A 160 -25.43 -11.92 -44.81
N LEU A 161 -24.22 -11.73 -45.33
CA LEU A 161 -23.64 -10.40 -45.61
C LEU A 161 -23.77 -9.97 -47.08
N SER A 162 -24.33 -10.80 -47.96
CA SER A 162 -24.38 -10.53 -49.40
C SER A 162 -25.72 -10.01 -49.92
N ASN A 163 -26.53 -9.35 -49.09
CA ASN A 163 -27.78 -8.75 -49.55
C ASN A 163 -28.13 -7.45 -48.80
N SER A 164 -27.39 -6.38 -49.10
CA SER A 164 -27.89 -5.00 -49.08
C SER A 164 -27.02 -4.14 -49.97
N GLU A 165 -27.67 -3.51 -50.95
CA GLU A 165 -27.03 -2.72 -51.99
C GLU A 165 -26.32 -1.48 -51.43
N VAL A 166 -25.20 -1.20 -52.09
CA VAL A 166 -24.27 -0.09 -51.89
C VAL A 166 -24.97 1.24 -52.17
N VAL A 167 -24.91 2.17 -51.22
CA VAL A 167 -24.93 3.62 -51.53
C VAL A 167 -23.63 4.21 -51.03
N GLU A 168 -22.77 4.51 -51.99
CA GLU A 168 -21.54 5.26 -51.83
C GLU A 168 -21.89 6.74 -51.59
N SER A 169 -21.46 7.33 -50.48
CA SER A 169 -21.33 8.78 -50.38
C SER A 169 -20.21 9.17 -49.43
N GLN A 170 -19.34 10.02 -49.97
CA GLN A 170 -18.17 10.62 -49.37
C GLN A 170 -18.54 11.68 -48.30
N SER A 171 -17.49 12.05 -47.56
CA SER A 171 -17.26 13.28 -46.79
C SER A 171 -18.00 13.50 -45.48
N SER A 172 -17.20 13.52 -44.41
CA SER A 172 -17.24 14.45 -43.28
C SER A 172 -18.32 15.54 -43.34
N GLU A 173 -19.32 15.43 -42.46
CA GLU A 173 -20.03 16.57 -41.90
C GLU A 173 -20.63 16.15 -40.56
N LEU A 174 -20.60 17.08 -39.60
CA LEU A 174 -21.11 16.93 -38.24
C LEU A 174 -22.62 16.65 -38.28
N ILE A 175 -23.12 15.81 -37.36
CA ILE A 175 -24.56 15.63 -37.15
C ILE A 175 -25.18 17.02 -36.92
N THR A 176 -26.24 17.34 -37.68
CA THR A 176 -26.94 18.62 -37.55
C THR A 176 -27.89 18.59 -36.36
N ASP A 177 -28.10 19.73 -35.69
CA ASP A 177 -28.92 19.83 -34.48
C ASP A 177 -30.36 19.32 -34.70
N ASP A 178 -30.91 19.50 -35.91
CA ASP A 178 -32.24 19.02 -36.28
C ASP A 178 -32.33 17.48 -36.36
N GLU A 179 -31.22 16.81 -36.69
CA GLU A 179 -31.12 15.35 -36.78
C GLU A 179 -30.91 14.74 -35.39
N PHE A 180 -30.24 15.48 -34.50
CA PHE A 180 -30.07 15.13 -33.10
C PHE A 180 -31.38 15.24 -32.30
N ASP A 181 -32.16 16.30 -32.51
CA ASP A 181 -33.46 16.50 -31.87
C ASP A 181 -34.48 15.43 -32.32
N ALA A 182 -34.43 14.99 -33.58
CA ALA A 182 -35.28 13.90 -34.08
C ALA A 182 -34.95 12.54 -33.42
N VAL A 183 -33.68 12.29 -33.08
CA VAL A 183 -33.26 11.09 -32.35
C VAL A 183 -33.66 11.17 -30.88
N LEU A 184 -33.57 12.34 -30.26
CA LEU A 184 -34.02 12.57 -28.89
C LEU A 184 -35.54 12.44 -28.72
N ASP A 185 -36.31 12.93 -29.69
CA ASP A 185 -37.77 12.79 -29.69
C ASP A 185 -38.22 11.33 -29.88
N SER A 186 -37.43 10.51 -30.57
CA SER A 186 -37.65 9.07 -30.70
C SER A 186 -37.37 8.30 -29.40
N LEU A 187 -36.43 8.80 -28.57
CA LEU A 187 -36.01 8.17 -27.31
C LEU A 187 -36.85 8.60 -26.10
N HIS A 188 -37.30 9.85 -26.04
CA HIS A 188 -37.98 10.43 -24.87
C HIS A 188 -39.43 10.87 -25.12
N GLY A 189 -39.92 10.79 -26.36
CA GLY A 189 -41.27 11.19 -26.76
C GLY A 189 -41.38 12.69 -27.04
N GLN A 190 -42.10 13.01 -28.11
CA GLN A 190 -42.11 14.33 -28.76
C GLN A 190 -42.34 15.52 -27.80
N GLY A 191 -41.38 16.45 -27.74
CA GLY A 191 -41.56 17.79 -27.16
C GLY A 191 -41.16 17.99 -25.69
N LYS A 192 -40.19 17.22 -25.17
CA LYS A 192 -39.74 17.32 -23.76
C LYS A 192 -38.33 17.88 -23.52
N HIS A 193 -37.62 18.38 -24.53
CA HIS A 193 -36.35 19.09 -24.32
C HIS A 193 -36.55 20.62 -24.37
N GLY A 194 -36.45 21.28 -23.22
CA GLY A 194 -36.53 22.74 -23.12
C GLY A 194 -35.17 23.39 -23.42
N GLY A 195 -35.01 23.98 -24.60
CA GLY A 195 -33.90 24.88 -24.91
C GLY A 195 -34.26 26.34 -24.57
N LEU A 196 -33.37 27.03 -23.85
CA LEU A 196 -33.43 28.49 -23.70
C LEU A 196 -32.16 29.11 -24.30
N SER A 197 -32.40 29.95 -25.30
CA SER A 197 -31.47 30.78 -26.04
C SER A 197 -30.88 31.91 -25.19
N ALA A 198 -29.62 32.25 -25.49
CA ALA A 198 -28.88 33.36 -24.89
C ALA A 198 -29.41 34.73 -25.35
N GLU A 199 -29.68 35.63 -24.39
CA GLU A 199 -29.62 37.09 -24.57
C GLU A 199 -29.44 37.76 -23.19
N SER A 200 -28.21 38.18 -22.88
CA SER A 200 -27.88 38.93 -21.66
C SER A 200 -27.74 40.42 -21.97
N ASN A 201 -28.76 41.20 -21.62
CA ASN A 201 -28.63 42.64 -21.39
C ASN A 201 -28.45 42.87 -19.88
N ALA A 202 -27.29 43.38 -19.48
CA ALA A 202 -27.05 43.84 -18.12
C ALA A 202 -27.85 45.11 -17.81
N PRO A 203 -28.23 45.31 -16.54
CA PRO A 203 -27.77 46.50 -15.86
C PRO A 203 -27.00 46.20 -14.57
N SER A 204 -26.00 47.03 -14.35
CA SER A 204 -25.13 47.14 -13.19
C SER A 204 -25.84 47.69 -11.94
N THR A 205 -25.28 47.33 -10.78
CA THR A 205 -25.43 47.87 -9.41
C THR A 205 -26.55 47.27 -8.55
N LEU A 206 -26.19 46.52 -7.50
CA LEU A 206 -26.30 46.91 -6.07
C LEU A 206 -26.04 45.72 -5.12
N ASP A 207 -25.30 46.02 -4.05
CA ASP A 207 -25.14 45.37 -2.74
C ASP A 207 -24.96 43.84 -2.60
N SER A 208 -23.81 43.49 -2.04
CA SER A 208 -23.55 42.23 -1.35
C SER A 208 -24.31 42.20 -0.01
N SER A 209 -25.59 41.86 -0.05
CA SER A 209 -26.28 41.25 1.08
C SER A 209 -26.63 39.82 0.73
N LEU A 210 -26.34 38.91 1.66
CA LEU A 210 -26.69 37.50 1.64
C LEU A 210 -28.13 37.31 1.12
N ILE A 211 -28.31 36.42 0.14
CA ILE A 211 -29.64 35.97 -0.31
C ILE A 211 -30.39 35.48 0.93
N SER A 212 -31.61 35.98 1.14
CA SER A 212 -32.42 35.55 2.28
C SER A 212 -32.97 34.13 2.06
N ASP A 213 -33.18 33.38 3.14
CA ASP A 213 -33.72 32.01 3.08
C ASP A 213 -35.07 31.95 2.32
N GLU A 214 -35.86 33.02 2.35
CA GLU A 214 -37.12 33.12 1.60
C GLU A 214 -36.94 33.28 0.08
N GLU A 215 -35.87 33.96 -0.36
CA GLU A 215 -35.53 34.05 -1.79
C GLU A 215 -34.93 32.75 -2.32
N PHE A 216 -34.20 32.03 -1.47
CA PHE A 216 -33.66 30.72 -1.78
C PHE A 216 -34.77 29.64 -1.88
N GLU A 217 -35.74 29.64 -0.95
CA GLU A 217 -36.91 28.75 -1.00
C GLU A 217 -37.75 28.99 -2.26
N LYS A 218 -37.95 30.25 -2.66
CA LYS A 218 -38.63 30.58 -3.93
C LYS A 218 -37.89 30.05 -5.15
N ALA A 219 -36.57 30.17 -5.18
CA ALA A 219 -35.76 29.64 -6.27
C ALA A 219 -35.79 28.11 -6.33
N LEU A 220 -35.88 27.43 -5.18
CA LEU A 220 -36.06 25.98 -5.09
C LEU A 220 -37.44 25.53 -5.55
N ASP A 221 -38.49 26.26 -5.21
CA ASP A 221 -39.87 25.98 -5.65
C ASP A 221 -40.04 26.22 -7.16
N ASP A 222 -39.38 27.21 -7.74
CA ASP A 222 -39.36 27.44 -9.19
C ASP A 222 -38.65 26.30 -9.96
N LEU A 223 -37.66 25.64 -9.33
CA LEU A 223 -36.86 24.58 -9.95
C LEU A 223 -37.45 23.17 -9.77
N HIS A 224 -38.11 22.90 -8.64
CA HIS A 224 -38.61 21.56 -8.27
C HIS A 224 -40.14 21.46 -8.13
N GLY A 225 -40.87 22.57 -8.24
CA GLY A 225 -42.31 22.68 -8.03
C GLY A 225 -42.67 22.74 -6.54
N GLU A 226 -43.68 23.57 -6.20
CA GLU A 226 -44.09 23.89 -4.82
C GLU A 226 -44.07 22.65 -3.89
N GLY A 227 -43.19 22.71 -2.88
CA GLY A 227 -43.17 21.75 -1.76
C GLY A 227 -42.40 20.44 -2.00
N LYS A 228 -41.52 20.37 -3.01
CA LYS A 228 -40.66 19.19 -3.28
C LYS A 228 -39.15 19.43 -3.15
N GLY A 229 -38.73 20.47 -2.45
CA GLY A 229 -37.32 20.67 -2.07
C GLY A 229 -36.83 19.66 -1.01
N PRO A 230 -35.57 19.19 -1.08
CA PRO A 230 -35.00 18.26 -0.11
C PRO A 230 -34.66 19.01 1.19
N GLY A 231 -35.68 19.30 1.99
CA GLY A 231 -35.53 20.02 3.26
C GLY A 231 -36.70 19.90 4.23
N ASN A 232 -37.88 19.44 3.78
CA ASN A 232 -39.05 19.31 4.66
C ASN A 232 -39.07 17.98 5.43
N ALA A 233 -38.22 17.89 6.45
CA ALA A 233 -38.46 17.04 7.61
C ALA A 233 -38.51 17.95 8.85
N ALA A 234 -39.71 18.10 9.39
CA ALA A 234 -40.03 18.97 10.52
C ALA A 234 -39.09 18.73 11.72
N VAL A 235 -38.41 19.79 12.16
CA VAL A 235 -37.74 19.87 13.46
C VAL A 235 -38.44 20.95 14.26
N GLU A 236 -39.34 20.55 15.17
CA GLU A 236 -39.87 21.43 16.20
C GLU A 236 -38.79 21.73 17.24
N THR A 237 -38.58 23.01 17.48
CA THR A 237 -37.69 23.57 18.49
C THR A 237 -38.43 23.73 19.82
N SER A 238 -37.77 23.40 20.93
CA SER A 238 -38.14 23.90 22.26
C SER A 238 -36.88 24.36 23.00
N LYS A 239 -36.95 25.57 23.58
CA LYS A 239 -35.89 26.24 24.35
C LYS A 239 -36.24 26.27 25.83
N ASP A 240 -35.19 26.17 26.66
CA ASP A 240 -35.04 26.47 28.10
C ASP A 240 -35.82 25.53 29.05
N GLU A 241 -35.35 25.06 30.21
CA GLU A 241 -34.51 25.66 31.26
C GLU A 241 -33.90 24.58 32.23
N VAL A 242 -33.08 25.05 33.19
CA VAL A 242 -32.12 24.41 34.11
C VAL A 242 -32.70 23.43 35.15
N THR A 243 -31.97 22.33 35.48
CA THR A 243 -31.56 21.86 36.85
C THR A 243 -31.04 20.40 36.90
N GLU A 244 -29.86 20.19 37.50
CA GLU A 244 -29.36 18.91 38.07
C GLU A 244 -30.15 18.54 39.36
N PRO A 245 -30.09 17.30 39.97
CA PRO A 245 -28.96 16.34 39.97
C PRO A 245 -29.28 14.80 39.98
N VAL A 246 -28.21 14.03 39.70
CA VAL A 246 -27.78 12.67 40.17
C VAL A 246 -28.78 11.72 40.90
N LYS A 247 -28.98 10.49 40.35
CA LYS A 247 -28.85 9.17 41.06
C LYS A 247 -29.15 7.91 40.19
N GLU A 248 -28.11 7.09 40.02
CA GLU A 248 -27.97 5.63 40.28
C GLU A 248 -29.13 4.59 40.11
N ILE A 249 -28.73 3.43 39.51
CA ILE A 249 -29.23 2.03 39.67
C ILE A 249 -30.51 1.70 38.83
N SER A 250 -30.71 0.57 38.11
CA SER A 250 -30.22 -0.83 38.12
C SER A 250 -30.63 -1.58 36.83
N VAL A 251 -29.87 -2.64 36.57
CA VAL A 251 -30.06 -3.88 35.78
C VAL A 251 -31.44 -4.57 35.92
N ILE A 252 -31.91 -5.25 34.85
CA ILE A 252 -32.57 -6.59 34.71
C ILE A 252 -33.00 -6.70 33.23
N SER A 253 -32.42 -7.54 32.35
CA SER A 253 -32.49 -9.00 32.16
C SER A 253 -33.83 -9.57 31.62
N ASN A 254 -33.69 -10.32 30.52
CA ASN A 254 -34.51 -11.42 29.96
C ASN A 254 -35.54 -11.17 28.82
N GLU A 255 -35.08 -11.51 27.59
CA GLU A 255 -35.56 -12.61 26.70
C GLU A 255 -37.02 -12.62 26.16
N PRO A 256 -37.33 -13.41 25.10
CA PRO A 256 -37.04 -13.19 23.68
C PRO A 256 -38.33 -12.99 22.86
N SER A 257 -38.35 -12.10 21.87
CA SER A 257 -39.51 -11.95 20.96
C SER A 257 -39.19 -12.35 19.52
N LYS A 258 -40.05 -13.26 19.05
CA LYS A 258 -40.19 -13.84 17.72
C LYS A 258 -40.10 -12.82 16.57
N ALA A 259 -39.41 -13.29 15.52
CA ALA A 259 -39.76 -13.19 14.11
C ALA A 259 -40.58 -11.97 13.68
N ALA A 260 -39.87 -10.94 13.24
CA ALA A 260 -40.36 -10.01 12.23
C ALA A 260 -39.44 -10.16 11.00
N THR A 261 -40.05 -10.56 9.89
CA THR A 261 -39.48 -10.63 8.56
C THR A 261 -38.93 -9.25 8.19
N VAL A 262 -37.61 -9.08 8.26
CA VAL A 262 -36.95 -7.90 7.70
C VAL A 262 -36.83 -8.15 6.21
N THR A 263 -37.75 -7.54 5.46
CA THR A 263 -37.58 -7.30 4.03
C THR A 263 -36.26 -6.58 3.85
N LYS A 264 -35.28 -7.25 3.24
CA LYS A 264 -34.04 -6.63 2.78
C LYS A 264 -34.44 -5.48 1.86
N ILE A 265 -34.26 -4.26 2.34
CA ILE A 265 -34.19 -3.10 1.46
C ILE A 265 -32.78 -3.20 0.85
N ASP A 266 -32.71 -3.76 -0.36
CA ASP A 266 -31.58 -3.55 -1.25
C ASP A 266 -31.46 -2.04 -1.49
N LYS A 267 -30.66 -1.37 -0.66
CA LYS A 267 -30.01 -0.14 -1.06
C LYS A 267 -28.76 -0.53 -1.85
N ASN A 268 -28.97 -1.02 -3.05
CA ASN A 268 -27.96 -0.89 -4.09
C ASN A 268 -28.04 0.55 -4.60
N GLN A 269 -27.66 1.51 -3.73
CA GLN A 269 -27.20 2.80 -4.22
C GLN A 269 -25.86 2.46 -4.87
N GLY A 270 -25.87 2.28 -6.19
CA GLY A 270 -24.65 2.05 -6.94
C GLY A 270 -23.65 3.12 -6.54
N GLU A 271 -22.60 2.72 -5.84
CA GLU A 271 -21.45 3.58 -5.61
C GLU A 271 -20.99 4.00 -6.99
N THR A 272 -21.15 5.27 -7.33
CA THR A 272 -20.62 5.83 -8.56
C THR A 272 -19.11 5.94 -8.38
N THR A 273 -18.42 4.80 -8.49
CA THR A 273 -16.97 4.75 -8.43
C THR A 273 -16.42 5.30 -9.73
N VAL A 274 -15.68 6.40 -9.65
CA VAL A 274 -14.96 6.95 -10.79
C VAL A 274 -13.60 6.29 -10.83
N ARG A 275 -13.32 5.52 -11.90
CA ARG A 275 -11.98 4.98 -12.15
C ARG A 275 -11.09 6.11 -12.64
N VAL A 276 -9.95 6.29 -11.99
CA VAL A 276 -8.99 7.35 -12.32
C VAL A 276 -7.63 6.72 -12.53
N ASP A 277 -6.93 7.14 -13.59
CA ASP A 277 -5.55 6.73 -13.84
C ASP A 277 -4.67 7.07 -12.63
N THR A 278 -3.88 6.11 -12.15
CA THR A 278 -3.06 6.30 -10.95
C THR A 278 -2.02 7.41 -11.10
N SER A 279 -1.52 7.67 -12.31
CA SER A 279 -0.62 8.77 -12.62
C SER A 279 -1.24 10.15 -12.34
N ARG A 280 -2.55 10.32 -12.58
CA ARG A 280 -3.23 11.60 -12.31
C ARG A 280 -3.32 11.88 -10.82
N LEU A 281 -3.54 10.85 -10.01
CA LEU A 281 -3.51 10.99 -8.54
C LEU A 281 -2.11 11.36 -8.06
N ASP A 282 -1.06 10.80 -8.65
CA ASP A 282 0.32 11.16 -8.34
C ASP A 282 0.65 12.61 -8.74
N ASP A 283 0.14 13.09 -9.89
CA ASP A 283 0.28 14.48 -10.31
C ASP A 283 -0.43 15.45 -9.34
N ILE A 284 -1.65 15.13 -8.93
CA ILE A 284 -2.38 15.91 -7.92
C ILE A 284 -1.58 15.93 -6.61
N MET A 285 -1.00 14.79 -6.20
CA MET A 285 -0.17 14.71 -5.00
C MET A 285 1.09 15.57 -5.09
N ASN A 286 1.75 15.62 -6.25
CA ASN A 286 2.89 16.51 -6.47
C ASN A 286 2.47 17.98 -6.36
N LEU A 287 1.33 18.36 -6.95
CA LEU A 287 0.78 19.72 -6.85
C LEU A 287 0.41 20.09 -5.41
N VAL A 288 -0.18 19.17 -4.65
CA VAL A 288 -0.46 19.35 -3.22
C VAL A 288 0.85 19.51 -2.44
N GLY A 289 1.88 18.73 -2.76
CA GLY A 289 3.21 18.89 -2.20
C GLY A 289 3.79 20.29 -2.46
N GLU A 290 3.71 20.78 -3.70
CA GLU A 290 4.12 22.15 -4.04
C GLU A 290 3.29 23.21 -3.32
N LEU A 291 1.98 22.98 -3.15
CA LEU A 291 1.08 23.87 -2.42
C LEU A 291 1.45 23.95 -0.93
N VAL A 292 1.83 22.82 -0.32
CA VAL A 292 2.37 22.77 1.05
C VAL A 292 3.67 23.56 1.15
N LEU A 293 4.56 23.50 0.14
CA LEU A 293 5.76 24.32 0.11
C LEU A 293 5.44 25.83 0.01
N VAL A 294 4.50 26.21 -0.84
CA VAL A 294 4.05 27.60 -0.98
C VAL A 294 3.41 28.09 0.32
N ARG A 295 2.60 27.27 0.97
CA ARG A 295 2.04 27.54 2.30
C ARG A 295 3.16 27.83 3.29
N ASN A 296 4.15 26.95 3.40
CA ASN A 296 5.27 27.13 4.33
C ASN A 296 6.08 28.41 4.04
N ARG A 297 6.25 28.75 2.76
CA ARG A 297 6.85 30.04 2.35
C ARG A 297 6.05 31.24 2.83
N LEU A 298 4.72 31.21 2.68
CA LEU A 298 3.83 32.27 3.14
C LEU A 298 3.85 32.38 4.67
N THR A 299 3.86 31.26 5.39
CA THR A 299 4.00 31.23 6.86
C THR A 299 5.33 31.82 7.33
N ASN A 300 6.41 31.63 6.57
CA ASN A 300 7.69 32.28 6.89
C ASN A 300 7.62 33.78 6.63
N LEU A 301 7.05 34.24 5.51
CA LEU A 301 6.85 35.67 5.23
C LEU A 301 5.90 36.35 6.22
N LYS A 302 4.93 35.61 6.77
CA LYS A 302 4.02 36.08 7.83
C LYS A 302 4.77 36.67 9.02
N LYS A 303 5.97 36.16 9.35
CA LYS A 303 6.80 36.64 10.48
C LYS A 303 7.26 38.09 10.30
N ASP A 304 7.42 38.54 9.06
CA ASP A 304 7.88 39.90 8.72
C ASP A 304 6.72 40.86 8.41
N ILE A 305 5.47 40.36 8.37
CA ILE A 305 4.27 41.13 8.00
C ILE A 305 3.47 41.50 9.25
N SER A 306 3.32 42.80 9.52
CA SER A 306 2.56 43.31 10.68
C SER A 306 1.05 43.48 10.43
N SER A 307 0.55 43.15 9.23
CA SER A 307 -0.85 43.33 8.85
C SER A 307 -1.74 42.19 9.36
N SER A 308 -2.66 42.49 10.27
CA SER A 308 -3.61 41.51 10.83
C SER A 308 -4.43 40.78 9.76
N ASN A 309 -4.89 41.51 8.73
CA ASN A 309 -5.72 40.93 7.67
C ASN A 309 -4.95 39.90 6.82
N VAL A 310 -3.65 40.14 6.59
CA VAL A 310 -2.79 39.21 5.83
C VAL A 310 -2.48 37.97 6.68
N VAL A 311 -2.22 38.17 7.97
CA VAL A 311 -2.01 37.08 8.93
C VAL A 311 -3.23 36.15 8.99
N GLU A 312 -4.44 36.71 9.01
CA GLU A 312 -5.70 35.95 9.01
C GLU A 312 -5.91 35.20 7.69
N ALA A 313 -5.74 35.86 6.54
CA ALA A 313 -5.85 35.23 5.23
C ALA A 313 -4.86 34.07 5.03
N ILE A 314 -3.60 34.21 5.49
CA ILE A 314 -2.60 33.14 5.45
C ILE A 314 -3.04 31.97 6.34
N SER A 315 -3.63 32.24 7.50
CA SER A 315 -4.10 31.18 8.41
C SER A 315 -5.30 30.42 7.83
N THR A 316 -6.21 31.11 7.13
CA THR A 316 -7.31 30.44 6.40
C THR A 316 -6.77 29.58 5.25
N LEU A 317 -5.76 30.06 4.52
CA LEU A 317 -5.09 29.28 3.49
C LEU A 317 -4.42 28.03 4.09
N GLU A 318 -3.76 28.13 5.23
CA GLU A 318 -3.16 26.99 5.95
C GLU A 318 -4.21 25.92 6.29
N LEU A 319 -5.41 26.32 6.74
CA LEU A 319 -6.49 25.39 7.04
C LEU A 319 -6.99 24.68 5.77
N VAL A 320 -7.37 25.44 4.74
CA VAL A 320 -7.93 24.89 3.49
C VAL A 320 -6.92 23.99 2.76
N THR A 321 -5.63 24.37 2.76
CA THR A 321 -4.57 23.55 2.16
C THR A 321 -4.37 22.23 2.90
N SER A 322 -4.49 22.23 4.23
CA SER A 322 -4.39 21.00 5.04
C SER A 322 -5.60 20.08 4.86
N GLU A 323 -6.80 20.64 4.73
CA GLU A 323 -8.02 19.89 4.40
C GLU A 323 -7.93 19.27 2.99
N LEU A 324 -7.47 20.05 2.01
CA LEU A 324 -7.27 19.58 0.64
C LEU A 324 -6.25 18.44 0.61
N GLN A 325 -5.12 18.60 1.30
CA GLN A 325 -4.11 17.55 1.42
C GLN A 325 -4.73 16.26 1.99
N THR A 326 -5.44 16.35 3.11
CA THR A 326 -6.08 15.19 3.76
C THR A 326 -7.09 14.51 2.83
N SER A 327 -7.87 15.31 2.09
CA SER A 327 -8.87 14.79 1.14
C SER A 327 -8.21 14.02 -0.02
N VAL A 328 -7.16 14.60 -0.63
CA VAL A 328 -6.41 13.96 -1.72
C VAL A 328 -5.72 12.68 -1.22
N MET A 329 -5.15 12.69 -0.01
CA MET A 329 -4.59 11.48 0.60
C MET A 329 -5.64 10.37 0.68
N LYS A 330 -6.85 10.65 1.19
CA LYS A 330 -7.94 9.68 1.30
C LYS A 330 -8.34 9.08 -0.05
N THR A 331 -8.32 9.87 -1.13
CA THR A 331 -8.62 9.35 -2.47
C THR A 331 -7.55 8.41 -3.03
N ARG A 332 -6.34 8.44 -2.48
CA ARG A 332 -5.21 7.58 -2.88
C ARG A 332 -5.09 6.32 -2.01
N MET A 333 -5.74 6.31 -0.84
CA MET A 333 -5.69 5.19 0.08
C MET A 333 -6.30 3.94 -0.57
N GLN A 334 -5.70 2.80 -0.26
CA GLN A 334 -6.18 1.48 -0.63
C GLN A 334 -6.21 0.60 0.62
N PRO A 335 -7.24 -0.26 0.77
CA PRO A 335 -7.27 -1.23 1.86
C PRO A 335 -6.06 -2.16 1.81
N ILE A 336 -5.43 -2.40 2.97
CA ILE A 336 -4.30 -3.34 3.08
C ILE A 336 -4.68 -4.80 2.75
N LYS A 337 -5.97 -5.10 2.69
CA LYS A 337 -6.56 -6.38 2.27
C LYS A 337 -5.90 -7.00 1.05
N LYS A 338 -5.54 -6.21 0.03
CA LYS A 338 -4.88 -6.74 -1.19
C LYS A 338 -3.56 -7.45 -0.89
N ILE A 339 -2.79 -6.97 0.08
CA ILE A 339 -1.56 -7.67 0.54
C ILE A 339 -1.94 -8.86 1.42
N PHE A 340 -2.91 -8.65 2.32
CA PHE A 340 -3.27 -9.64 3.33
C PHE A 340 -3.80 -10.94 2.71
N ASN A 341 -4.53 -10.85 1.59
CA ASN A 341 -5.04 -11.98 0.82
C ASN A 341 -3.95 -12.94 0.32
N ARG A 342 -2.69 -12.48 0.20
CA ARG A 342 -1.56 -13.33 -0.25
C ARG A 342 -0.98 -14.21 0.87
N PHE A 343 -1.10 -13.79 2.14
CA PHE A 343 -0.46 -14.49 3.26
C PHE A 343 -1.02 -15.88 3.58
N PRO A 344 -2.35 -16.15 3.51
CA PRO A 344 -2.89 -17.48 3.82
C PRO A 344 -2.23 -18.58 3.00
N ARG A 345 -2.03 -18.36 1.69
CA ARG A 345 -1.37 -19.32 0.81
C ARG A 345 0.10 -19.52 1.19
N VAL A 346 0.85 -18.43 1.34
CA VAL A 346 2.28 -18.47 1.71
C VAL A 346 2.50 -19.22 3.02
N ILE A 347 1.66 -18.99 4.04
CA ILE A 347 1.78 -19.70 5.32
C ILE A 347 1.43 -21.18 5.18
N ARG A 348 0.40 -21.55 4.42
CA ARG A 348 0.06 -22.97 4.20
C ARG A 348 1.18 -23.73 3.50
N GLU A 349 1.75 -23.15 2.44
CA GLU A 349 2.88 -23.75 1.74
C GLU A 349 4.08 -23.94 2.69
N LEU A 350 4.38 -22.95 3.52
CA LEU A 350 5.43 -23.05 4.54
C LEU A 350 5.12 -24.09 5.63
N ALA A 351 3.88 -24.11 6.11
CA ALA A 351 3.42 -25.04 7.14
C ALA A 351 3.58 -26.49 6.66
N ARG A 352 3.20 -26.78 5.40
CA ARG A 352 3.42 -28.10 4.78
C ARG A 352 4.90 -28.41 4.61
N LYS A 353 5.69 -27.48 4.07
CA LYS A 353 7.13 -27.68 3.84
C LYS A 353 7.90 -27.96 5.13
N LEU A 354 7.50 -27.33 6.23
CA LEU A 354 8.16 -27.44 7.54
C LEU A 354 7.49 -28.45 8.48
N ASN A 355 6.42 -29.13 8.06
CA ASN A 355 5.58 -30.01 8.89
C ASN A 355 5.13 -29.35 10.21
N LYS A 356 4.63 -28.11 10.12
CA LYS A 356 4.07 -27.36 11.25
C LYS A 356 2.58 -27.11 11.03
N ASP A 357 1.83 -26.99 12.11
CA ASP A 357 0.42 -26.60 12.10
C ASP A 357 0.33 -25.13 12.54
N ILE A 358 -0.11 -24.25 11.66
CA ILE A 358 -0.11 -22.79 11.85
C ILE A 358 -1.46 -22.23 11.46
N ASP A 359 -2.10 -21.52 12.38
CA ASP A 359 -3.28 -20.71 12.17
C ASP A 359 -2.88 -19.25 11.93
N LEU A 360 -3.45 -18.65 10.88
CA LEU A 360 -3.21 -17.25 10.51
C LEU A 360 -4.46 -16.43 10.77
N GLU A 361 -4.35 -15.46 11.68
CA GLU A 361 -5.41 -14.52 11.99
C GLU A 361 -5.08 -13.15 11.40
N LEU A 362 -6.00 -12.61 10.61
CA LEU A 362 -5.89 -11.31 9.97
C LEU A 362 -6.89 -10.35 10.63
N ILE A 363 -6.39 -9.21 11.15
CA ILE A 363 -7.20 -8.22 11.87
C ILE A 363 -6.99 -6.84 11.22
N GLY A 364 -8.08 -6.14 10.93
CA GLY A 364 -8.02 -4.79 10.37
C GLY A 364 -7.66 -4.77 8.87
N GLU A 365 -8.12 -5.77 8.11
CA GLU A 365 -7.89 -5.88 6.65
C GLU A 365 -8.42 -4.66 5.89
N GLU A 366 -9.46 -4.01 6.43
CA GLU A 366 -10.08 -2.81 5.88
C GLU A 366 -9.33 -1.51 6.25
N THR A 367 -8.15 -1.61 6.87
CA THR A 367 -7.33 -0.43 7.18
C THR A 367 -6.76 0.15 5.88
N ASP A 368 -7.06 1.42 5.65
CA ASP A 368 -6.63 2.20 4.50
C ASP A 368 -5.14 2.60 4.61
N LEU A 369 -4.39 2.36 3.54
CA LEU A 369 -2.97 2.68 3.43
C LEU A 369 -2.65 3.30 2.07
N ASP A 370 -1.63 4.16 2.00
CA ASP A 370 -1.21 4.74 0.72
C ASP A 370 -0.74 3.64 -0.25
N LYS A 371 -1.18 3.69 -1.53
CA LYS A 371 -0.80 2.70 -2.55
C LYS A 371 0.70 2.44 -2.62
N SER A 372 1.53 3.49 -2.53
CA SER A 372 2.98 3.31 -2.60
C SER A 372 3.55 2.61 -1.36
N LEU A 373 2.96 2.84 -0.19
CA LEU A 373 3.27 2.08 1.02
C LEU A 373 2.83 0.62 0.89
N VAL A 374 1.64 0.36 0.33
CA VAL A 374 1.13 -0.99 0.09
C VAL A 374 2.09 -1.80 -0.78
N GLU A 375 2.50 -1.26 -1.92
CA GLU A 375 3.43 -1.92 -2.84
C GLU A 375 4.82 -2.11 -2.21
N ALA A 376 5.34 -1.11 -1.49
CA ALA A 376 6.67 -1.18 -0.88
C ALA A 376 6.76 -2.12 0.34
N LEU A 377 5.65 -2.32 1.07
CA LEU A 377 5.60 -3.16 2.27
C LEU A 377 5.30 -4.63 2.00
N ALA A 378 4.80 -4.98 0.82
CA ALA A 378 4.42 -6.35 0.48
C ALA A 378 5.57 -7.34 0.75
N ASP A 379 6.75 -7.09 0.18
CA ASP A 379 7.94 -7.94 0.34
C ASP A 379 8.44 -8.01 1.80
N PRO A 380 8.66 -6.87 2.51
CA PRO A 380 9.01 -6.88 3.93
C PRO A 380 8.07 -7.68 4.82
N LEU A 381 6.76 -7.52 4.65
CA LEU A 381 5.76 -8.21 5.47
C LEU A 381 5.77 -9.71 5.21
N ILE A 382 5.85 -10.15 3.94
CA ILE A 382 6.00 -11.58 3.60
C ILE A 382 7.21 -12.18 4.30
N HIS A 383 8.32 -11.46 4.30
CA HIS A 383 9.54 -11.94 4.92
C HIS A 383 9.43 -12.04 6.45
N LEU A 384 8.80 -11.08 7.13
CA LEU A 384 8.57 -11.12 8.58
C LEU A 384 7.63 -12.26 8.99
N VAL A 385 6.54 -12.46 8.22
CA VAL A 385 5.60 -13.56 8.42
C VAL A 385 6.28 -14.91 8.22
N ARG A 386 7.12 -15.02 7.18
CA ARG A 386 7.94 -16.21 6.92
C ARG A 386 8.86 -16.53 8.09
N ASN A 387 9.52 -15.53 8.67
CA ASN A 387 10.40 -15.74 9.82
C ASN A 387 9.64 -16.19 11.06
N SER A 388 8.43 -15.66 11.26
CA SER A 388 7.52 -16.09 12.32
C SER A 388 7.15 -17.58 12.15
N ALA A 389 6.83 -18.02 10.93
CA ALA A 389 6.51 -19.41 10.63
C ALA A 389 7.73 -20.37 10.67
N ASP A 390 8.89 -19.97 10.12
CA ASP A 390 10.10 -20.80 10.01
C ASP A 390 10.84 -20.91 11.36
N HIS A 391 11.07 -19.78 12.02
CA HIS A 391 11.91 -19.73 13.22
C HIS A 391 11.13 -19.50 14.51
N GLY A 392 10.02 -18.75 14.46
CA GLY A 392 9.17 -18.46 15.62
C GLY A 392 8.40 -19.67 16.10
N ILE A 393 7.50 -20.20 15.26
CA ILE A 393 6.62 -21.33 15.59
C ILE A 393 7.43 -22.63 15.69
N GLU A 394 7.27 -23.34 16.81
CA GLU A 394 7.88 -24.64 17.11
C GLU A 394 7.11 -25.77 16.42
N SER A 395 7.70 -26.97 16.33
CA SER A 395 6.98 -28.14 15.81
C SER A 395 5.81 -28.54 16.74
N PRO A 396 4.75 -29.21 16.24
CA PRO A 396 3.60 -29.59 17.06
C PRO A 396 3.97 -30.45 18.29
N GLU A 397 5.05 -31.24 18.18
CA GLU A 397 5.56 -32.08 19.27
C GLU A 397 6.27 -31.24 20.35
N GLU A 398 7.14 -30.32 19.95
CA GLU A 398 7.82 -29.37 20.85
C GLU A 398 6.82 -28.48 21.58
N ARG A 399 5.79 -27.98 20.87
CA ARG A 399 4.72 -27.16 21.46
C ARG A 399 3.96 -27.92 22.53
N PHE A 400 3.59 -29.17 22.25
CA PHE A 400 2.91 -30.02 23.22
C PHE A 400 3.79 -30.29 24.45
N ALA A 401 5.08 -30.55 24.25
CA ALA A 401 6.04 -30.74 25.34
C ALA A 401 6.21 -29.48 26.21
N ALA A 402 6.11 -28.29 25.60
CA ALA A 402 6.13 -26.99 26.28
C ALA A 402 4.78 -26.59 26.92
N GLY A 403 3.73 -27.41 26.78
CA GLY A 403 2.40 -27.14 27.34
C GLY A 403 1.56 -26.14 26.51
N LYS A 404 1.93 -25.90 25.26
CA LYS A 404 1.22 -25.01 24.33
C LYS A 404 0.24 -25.79 23.43
N PRO A 405 -0.75 -25.11 22.81
CA PRO A 405 -1.58 -25.71 21.77
C PRO A 405 -0.71 -26.25 20.62
N ARG A 406 -1.09 -27.40 20.04
CA ARG A 406 -0.33 -28.03 18.93
C ARG A 406 -0.27 -27.12 17.70
N GLN A 407 -1.38 -26.42 17.42
CA GLN A 407 -1.46 -25.40 16.39
C GLN A 407 -0.80 -24.11 16.90
N GLY A 408 0.17 -23.60 16.16
CA GLY A 408 0.77 -22.29 16.38
C GLY A 408 -0.11 -21.18 15.84
N LYS A 409 -0.06 -20.01 16.45
CA LYS A 409 -0.86 -18.85 16.03
C LYS A 409 0.04 -17.73 15.55
N VAL A 410 -0.22 -17.22 14.36
CA VAL A 410 0.38 -16.00 13.81
C VAL A 410 -0.73 -15.00 13.54
N THR A 411 -0.64 -13.83 14.14
CA THR A 411 -1.62 -12.74 13.98
C THR A 411 -0.97 -11.57 13.25
N LEU A 412 -1.59 -11.14 12.14
CA LEU A 412 -1.27 -9.88 11.47
C LEU A 412 -2.39 -8.90 11.75
N LYS A 413 -2.02 -7.73 12.25
CA LYS A 413 -2.95 -6.71 12.67
C LYS A 413 -2.55 -5.36 12.08
N ALA A 414 -3.47 -4.70 11.39
CA ALA A 414 -3.33 -3.32 10.94
C ALA A 414 -4.31 -2.42 11.70
N GLN A 415 -3.83 -1.28 12.21
CA GLN A 415 -4.66 -0.27 12.87
C GLN A 415 -4.13 1.12 12.57
N GLN A 416 -5.03 2.10 12.52
CA GLN A 416 -4.67 3.51 12.48
C GLN A 416 -4.68 4.09 13.89
N GLU A 417 -3.54 4.64 14.33
CA GLU A 417 -3.38 5.36 15.60
C GLU A 417 -2.97 6.81 15.32
N GLY A 418 -3.94 7.73 15.40
CA GLY A 418 -3.69 9.15 15.12
C GLY A 418 -3.25 9.38 13.67
N ASP A 419 -2.05 9.94 13.48
CA ASP A 419 -1.46 10.19 12.16
C ASP A 419 -0.54 9.06 11.65
N GLN A 420 -0.55 7.92 12.34
CA GLN A 420 0.30 6.78 12.04
C GLN A 420 -0.52 5.52 11.80
N ILE A 421 0.01 4.64 10.96
CA ILE A 421 -0.46 3.28 10.79
C ILE A 421 0.46 2.35 11.59
N LEU A 422 -0.17 1.56 12.44
CA LEU A 422 0.46 0.54 13.25
C LEU A 422 0.21 -0.83 12.61
N LEU A 423 1.26 -1.45 12.08
CA LEU A 423 1.24 -2.84 11.64
C LEU A 423 1.91 -3.70 12.70
N THR A 424 1.19 -4.68 13.22
CA THR A 424 1.69 -5.61 14.25
C THR A 424 1.66 -7.03 13.72
N ILE A 425 2.80 -7.71 13.83
CA ILE A 425 2.95 -9.14 13.51
C ILE A 425 3.28 -9.83 14.82
N SER A 426 2.42 -10.73 15.27
CA SER A 426 2.59 -11.47 16.53
C SER A 426 2.59 -12.96 16.27
N ASP A 427 3.49 -13.68 16.94
CA ASP A 427 3.49 -15.14 17.01
C ASP A 427 3.49 -15.62 18.46
N ASP A 428 2.98 -16.82 18.71
CA ASP A 428 2.99 -17.49 20.01
C ASP A 428 4.13 -18.54 20.14
N GLY A 429 5.19 -18.33 19.37
CA GLY A 429 6.31 -19.23 19.21
C GLY A 429 7.25 -19.29 20.41
N LYS A 430 8.47 -19.79 20.17
CA LYS A 430 9.48 -19.93 21.24
C LYS A 430 10.03 -18.60 21.77
N GLY A 431 9.79 -17.50 21.05
CA GLY A 431 10.40 -16.20 21.32
C GLY A 431 11.91 -16.17 21.06
N MET A 432 12.53 -15.02 21.30
CA MET A 432 13.96 -14.81 21.04
C MET A 432 14.77 -14.84 22.33
N ASP A 433 15.95 -15.47 22.27
CA ASP A 433 16.91 -15.44 23.38
C ASP A 433 17.88 -14.25 23.21
N HIS A 434 17.64 -13.20 23.99
CA HIS A 434 18.48 -12.00 24.02
C HIS A 434 19.94 -12.29 24.42
N LYS A 435 20.23 -13.35 25.18
CA LYS A 435 21.61 -13.73 25.53
C LYS A 435 22.31 -14.39 24.35
N LEU A 436 21.60 -15.24 23.63
CA LEU A 436 22.11 -15.88 22.41
C LEU A 436 22.42 -14.81 21.34
N LEU A 437 21.52 -13.84 21.14
CA LEU A 437 21.73 -12.75 20.18
C LEU A 437 22.97 -11.92 20.50
N ARG A 438 23.19 -11.57 21.79
CA ARG A 438 24.41 -10.89 22.25
C ARG A 438 25.66 -11.71 21.95
N LYS A 439 25.60 -13.02 22.21
CA LYS A 439 26.74 -13.91 21.97
C LYS A 439 27.07 -13.99 20.47
N ILE A 440 26.06 -14.14 19.61
CA ILE A 440 26.24 -14.15 18.15
C ILE A 440 26.84 -12.83 17.67
N ALA A 441 26.39 -11.68 18.19
CA ALA A 441 26.96 -10.38 17.85
C ALA A 441 28.45 -10.27 18.20
N VAL A 442 28.85 -10.82 19.35
CA VAL A 442 30.27 -10.86 19.77
C VAL A 442 31.07 -11.81 18.89
N ASP A 443 30.56 -13.02 18.64
CA ASP A 443 31.25 -14.05 17.85
C ASP A 443 31.45 -13.59 16.40
N LYS A 444 30.52 -12.79 15.85
CA LYS A 444 30.63 -12.16 14.53
C LYS A 444 31.47 -10.87 14.51
N GLY A 445 31.97 -10.41 15.65
CA GLY A 445 32.77 -9.19 15.75
C GLY A 445 31.98 -7.88 15.57
N LEU A 446 30.65 -7.93 15.63
CA LEU A 446 29.79 -6.74 15.54
C LEU A 446 29.84 -5.90 16.83
N LEU A 447 30.07 -6.54 17.97
CA LEU A 447 30.14 -5.89 19.28
C LEU A 447 31.26 -6.48 20.15
N SER A 448 31.84 -5.66 21.03
CA SER A 448 32.69 -6.17 22.11
C SER A 448 31.86 -6.88 23.18
N VAL A 449 32.50 -7.77 23.96
CA VAL A 449 31.84 -8.48 25.07
C VAL A 449 31.25 -7.49 26.08
N GLU A 450 31.96 -6.41 26.37
CA GLU A 450 31.54 -5.36 27.30
C GLU A 450 30.33 -4.58 26.76
N ALA A 451 30.37 -4.19 25.48
CA ALA A 451 29.27 -3.51 24.82
C ALA A 451 28.00 -4.39 24.78
N ALA A 452 28.14 -5.66 24.41
CA ALA A 452 27.02 -6.61 24.35
C ALA A 452 26.36 -6.85 25.73
N ASN A 453 27.16 -6.83 26.81
CA ASN A 453 26.62 -6.97 28.17
C ASN A 453 25.88 -5.71 28.65
N SER A 454 26.26 -4.53 28.15
CA SER A 454 25.62 -3.25 28.51
C SER A 454 24.25 -3.02 27.88
N LEU A 455 23.93 -3.74 26.80
CA LEU A 455 22.64 -3.61 26.11
C LEU A 455 21.48 -4.03 27.02
N SER A 456 20.36 -3.33 26.86
CA SER A 456 19.06 -3.78 27.36
C SER A 456 18.56 -5.00 26.57
N ASN A 457 17.48 -5.64 27.05
CA ASN A 457 16.89 -6.76 26.33
C ASN A 457 16.29 -6.31 24.99
N LYS A 458 15.62 -5.15 24.97
CA LYS A 458 15.01 -4.58 23.75
C LYS A 458 16.08 -4.21 22.71
N GLU A 459 17.18 -3.60 23.12
CA GLU A 459 18.31 -3.33 22.22
C GLU A 459 18.98 -4.62 21.69
N ALA A 460 18.99 -5.69 22.48
CA ALA A 460 19.53 -6.97 22.04
C ALA A 460 18.69 -7.63 20.94
N TYR A 461 17.37 -7.45 20.93
CA TYR A 461 16.51 -7.92 19.83
C TYR A 461 16.75 -7.14 18.53
N ASN A 462 17.00 -5.83 18.65
CA ASN A 462 17.31 -4.98 17.50
C ASN A 462 18.62 -5.34 16.78
N LEU A 463 19.49 -6.16 17.39
CA LEU A 463 20.70 -6.68 16.75
C LEU A 463 20.39 -7.53 15.51
N ILE A 464 19.19 -8.12 15.44
CA ILE A 464 18.75 -8.90 14.28
C ILE A 464 18.75 -8.09 12.99
N PHE A 465 18.52 -6.78 13.09
CA PHE A 465 18.55 -5.86 11.96
C PHE A 465 19.96 -5.36 11.61
N ALA A 466 21.01 -5.77 12.34
CA ALA A 466 22.36 -5.36 12.03
C ALA A 466 22.84 -6.03 10.73
N PRO A 467 23.57 -5.29 9.86
CA PRO A 467 24.13 -5.85 8.63
C PRO A 467 24.98 -7.09 8.94
N GLY A 468 24.78 -8.17 8.20
CA GLY A 468 25.53 -9.42 8.39
C GLY A 468 25.19 -10.21 9.66
N PHE A 469 24.16 -9.82 10.42
CA PHE A 469 23.72 -10.57 11.60
C PHE A 469 23.10 -11.94 11.25
N SER A 470 22.54 -12.08 10.04
CA SER A 470 21.85 -13.30 9.57
C SER A 470 22.54 -14.60 9.99
N THR A 471 21.79 -15.52 10.58
CA THR A 471 22.29 -16.77 11.17
C THR A 471 22.51 -17.89 10.14
N LYS A 472 22.18 -17.68 8.86
CA LYS A 472 22.35 -18.69 7.80
C LYS A 472 23.71 -18.52 7.11
N GLU A 473 24.52 -19.58 7.10
CA GLU A 473 25.79 -19.67 6.34
C GLU A 473 25.56 -19.87 4.82
N THR A 474 24.33 -20.21 4.42
CA THR A 474 23.93 -20.38 3.02
C THR A 474 22.85 -19.37 2.63
N ILE A 475 23.10 -18.64 1.55
CA ILE A 475 22.07 -17.83 0.88
C ILE A 475 21.03 -18.83 0.37
N SER A 476 19.81 -18.85 0.90
CA SER A 476 18.78 -19.77 0.41
C SER A 476 18.17 -19.23 -0.88
N ASP A 477 18.13 -20.06 -1.93
CA ASP A 477 17.75 -19.73 -3.31
C ASP A 477 16.26 -19.37 -3.55
N VAL A 478 15.45 -19.09 -2.52
CA VAL A 478 13.98 -18.90 -2.66
C VAL A 478 13.54 -17.43 -2.78
N SER A 479 14.47 -16.56 -3.18
CA SER A 479 14.21 -15.21 -3.72
C SER A 479 15.58 -14.67 -4.10
N GLY A 480 15.85 -14.49 -5.39
CA GLY A 480 17.14 -14.04 -5.92
C GLY A 480 17.58 -12.61 -5.53
N ARG A 481 17.31 -12.15 -4.30
CA ARG A 481 17.64 -10.81 -3.79
C ARG A 481 18.25 -10.78 -2.38
N GLY A 482 18.55 -11.93 -1.76
CA GLY A 482 19.32 -11.95 -0.50
C GLY A 482 18.71 -11.09 0.62
N VAL A 483 17.41 -11.27 0.89
CA VAL A 483 16.67 -10.43 1.85
C VAL A 483 17.00 -10.89 3.28
N GLY A 484 17.88 -10.17 3.96
CA GLY A 484 18.07 -10.26 5.40
C GLY A 484 17.12 -9.31 6.15
N MET A 485 17.11 -9.42 7.48
CA MET A 485 16.33 -8.52 8.33
C MET A 485 16.83 -7.07 8.25
N ASP A 486 18.11 -6.87 7.96
CA ASP A 486 18.69 -5.57 7.60
C ASP A 486 17.98 -4.92 6.42
N VAL A 487 17.70 -5.66 5.35
CA VAL A 487 16.95 -5.16 4.18
C VAL A 487 15.55 -4.73 4.59
N VAL A 488 14.86 -5.51 5.43
CA VAL A 488 13.51 -5.16 5.93
C VAL A 488 13.54 -3.83 6.69
N LYS A 489 14.50 -3.64 7.60
CA LYS A 489 14.64 -2.38 8.34
C LYS A 489 14.97 -1.21 7.42
N THR A 490 15.86 -1.40 6.45
CA THR A 490 16.20 -0.36 5.47
C THR A 490 14.97 0.05 4.67
N ARG A 491 14.19 -0.90 4.16
CA ARG A 491 12.94 -0.61 3.43
C ARG A 491 11.91 0.13 4.28
N ILE A 492 11.73 -0.26 5.54
CA ILE A 492 10.80 0.44 6.44
C ILE A 492 11.29 1.87 6.72
N ASN A 493 12.59 2.06 6.92
CA ASN A 493 13.19 3.38 7.13
C ASN A 493 13.10 4.28 5.88
N GLU A 494 13.22 3.72 4.67
CA GLU A 494 13.01 4.43 3.39
C GLU A 494 11.59 5.00 3.27
N LEU A 495 10.62 4.35 3.92
CA LEU A 495 9.23 4.80 4.01
C LEU A 495 8.98 5.72 5.21
N ASN A 496 10.05 6.23 5.85
CA ASN A 496 10.00 7.00 7.09
C ASN A 496 9.28 6.28 8.24
N GLY A 497 9.21 4.96 8.17
CA GLY A 497 8.68 4.13 9.24
C GLY A 497 9.73 3.79 10.29
N SER A 498 9.27 3.20 11.38
CA SER A 498 10.13 2.57 12.38
C SER A 498 9.67 1.14 12.62
N VAL A 499 10.61 0.26 12.98
CA VAL A 499 10.31 -1.12 13.36
C VAL A 499 10.88 -1.40 14.74
N GLU A 500 10.05 -2.00 15.58
CA GLU A 500 10.39 -2.43 16.93
C GLU A 500 10.09 -3.92 17.11
N ILE A 501 10.88 -4.58 17.95
CA ILE A 501 10.70 -5.98 18.30
C ILE A 501 10.60 -6.09 19.81
N ASP A 502 9.54 -6.73 20.28
CA ASP A 502 9.36 -7.16 21.66
C ASP A 502 9.13 -8.67 21.68
N SER A 503 9.98 -9.40 22.41
CA SER A 503 9.95 -10.87 22.43
C SER A 503 10.23 -11.41 23.83
N ALA A 504 9.64 -12.55 24.15
CA ALA A 504 9.87 -13.25 25.41
C ALA A 504 9.93 -14.77 25.19
N ILE A 505 10.94 -15.40 25.79
CA ILE A 505 11.15 -16.84 25.65
C ILE A 505 9.91 -17.60 26.16
N GLY A 506 9.38 -18.47 25.32
CA GLY A 506 8.18 -19.27 25.57
C GLY A 506 6.85 -18.54 25.36
N GLN A 507 6.83 -17.22 25.13
CA GLN A 507 5.60 -16.45 24.87
C GLN A 507 5.45 -16.04 23.40
N GLY A 508 6.57 -15.98 22.66
CA GLY A 508 6.59 -15.63 21.24
C GLY A 508 7.21 -14.27 20.99
N THR A 509 6.90 -13.69 19.83
CA THR A 509 7.46 -12.42 19.36
C THR A 509 6.36 -11.52 18.85
N VAL A 510 6.50 -10.22 19.13
CA VAL A 510 5.70 -9.14 18.55
C VAL A 510 6.64 -8.19 17.82
N ILE A 511 6.36 -7.97 16.54
CA ILE A 511 7.04 -7.01 15.69
C ILE A 511 6.05 -5.90 15.36
N THR A 512 6.44 -4.67 15.66
CA THR A 512 5.58 -3.49 15.50
C THR A 512 6.23 -2.53 14.51
N ILE A 513 5.51 -2.20 13.45
CA ILE A 513 5.94 -1.26 12.41
C ILE A 513 5.04 -0.02 12.51
N HIS A 514 5.67 1.14 12.67
CA HIS A 514 4.99 2.43 12.63
C HIS A 514 5.26 3.08 11.28
N LEU A 515 4.21 3.50 10.59
CA LEU A 515 4.30 4.15 9.29
C LEU A 515 3.51 5.46 9.32
N PRO A 516 4.01 6.55 8.72
CA PRO A 516 3.23 7.77 8.58
C PRO A 516 2.08 7.60 7.57
N LEU A 517 0.96 8.30 7.78
CA LEU A 517 -0.17 8.32 6.84
C LEU A 517 0.07 9.16 5.59
N THR A 518 0.99 10.13 5.63
CA THR A 518 1.17 11.14 4.58
C THR A 518 2.40 10.87 3.71
N LEU A 519 2.50 11.58 2.57
CA LEU A 519 3.80 11.87 1.95
C LEU A 519 4.79 12.28 3.05
N ALA A 520 6.05 11.85 2.93
CA ALA A 520 7.09 12.07 3.94
C ALA A 520 7.35 13.56 4.18
N ILE A 521 6.51 14.19 5.01
CA ILE A 521 6.72 15.52 5.58
C ILE A 521 7.52 15.30 6.85
N LEU A 522 8.72 15.86 6.87
CA LEU A 522 9.64 15.72 7.98
C LEU A 522 9.83 17.08 8.66
N PRO A 523 9.60 17.19 9.97
CA PRO A 523 10.04 18.36 10.72
C PRO A 523 11.57 18.36 10.78
N THR A 524 12.19 19.41 10.26
CA THR A 524 13.65 19.54 10.19
C THR A 524 14.13 20.84 10.79
N LEU A 525 15.36 20.82 11.31
CA LEU A 525 16.14 21.99 11.66
C LEU A 525 17.02 22.35 10.45
N MET A 526 16.74 23.49 9.85
CA MET A 526 17.49 24.03 8.72
C MET A 526 18.81 24.63 9.20
N VAL A 527 19.91 24.14 8.65
CA VAL A 527 21.27 24.55 9.00
C VAL A 527 22.02 25.00 7.75
N LYS A 528 22.97 25.93 7.91
CA LYS A 528 23.83 26.39 6.83
C LYS A 528 25.29 26.10 7.14
N LEU A 529 25.99 25.72 6.08
CA LEU A 529 27.42 25.50 6.01
C LEU A 529 27.94 26.36 4.87
N LYS A 530 28.64 27.44 5.19
CA LYS A 530 28.92 28.55 4.27
C LYS A 530 27.64 29.02 3.57
N GLU A 531 27.54 28.82 2.26
CA GLU A 531 26.40 29.19 1.42
C GLU A 531 25.39 28.05 1.19
N TYR A 532 25.74 26.82 1.57
CA TYR A 532 24.93 25.63 1.35
C TYR A 532 23.94 25.38 2.48
N GLN A 533 22.73 24.97 2.12
CA GLN A 533 21.66 24.64 3.07
C GLN A 533 21.51 23.13 3.23
N PHE A 534 21.36 22.70 4.48
CA PHE A 534 21.10 21.31 4.85
C PHE A 534 19.93 21.24 5.82
N ALA A 535 19.19 20.13 5.79
CA ALA A 535 18.07 19.87 6.68
C ALA A 535 18.44 18.73 7.64
N LEU A 536 18.33 18.96 8.94
CA LEU A 536 18.59 17.95 9.96
C LEU A 536 17.26 17.49 10.58
N PRO A 537 16.92 16.19 10.57
CA PRO A 537 15.68 15.70 11.19
C PRO A 537 15.57 16.14 12.66
N LEU A 538 14.45 16.78 13.02
CA LEU A 538 14.27 17.33 14.37
C LEU A 538 14.20 16.23 15.43
N SER A 539 13.75 15.02 15.04
CA SER A 539 13.76 13.80 15.87
C SER A 539 15.14 13.47 16.45
N ASN A 540 16.22 13.89 15.77
CA ASN A 540 17.58 13.61 16.18
C ASN A 540 18.16 14.76 17.01
N VAL A 541 17.54 15.94 17.00
CA VAL A 541 18.05 17.14 17.69
C VAL A 541 17.62 17.16 19.15
N TYR A 542 18.59 17.19 20.07
CA TYR A 542 18.33 17.30 21.50
C TYR A 542 18.33 18.76 21.99
N GLU A 543 19.38 19.52 21.66
CA GLU A 543 19.48 20.96 21.96
C GLU A 543 20.49 21.63 21.00
N ALA A 544 20.42 22.96 20.84
CA ALA A 544 21.38 23.73 20.06
C ALA A 544 21.83 24.99 20.82
N PHE A 545 23.10 25.35 20.71
CA PHE A 545 23.69 26.50 21.40
C PHE A 545 24.85 27.12 20.62
N ASN A 546 25.31 28.30 21.05
CA ASN A 546 26.44 28.99 20.42
C ASN A 546 27.77 28.36 20.82
N MET A 547 28.66 28.15 19.86
CA MET A 547 29.98 27.62 20.12
C MET A 547 30.83 28.66 20.86
N GLN A 548 31.48 28.22 21.93
CA GLN A 548 32.54 28.99 22.59
C GLN A 548 33.84 28.23 22.42
N PRO A 549 34.81 28.72 21.61
CA PRO A 549 36.05 28.00 21.32
C PRO A 549 36.82 27.58 22.58
N ASP A 550 36.76 28.38 23.64
CA ASP A 550 37.41 28.12 24.93
C ASP A 550 36.87 26.87 25.65
N GLN A 551 35.68 26.38 25.28
CA GLN A 551 35.08 25.18 25.87
C GLN A 551 35.46 23.89 25.13
N ILE A 552 36.17 24.00 24.01
CA ILE A 552 36.61 22.86 23.21
C ILE A 552 37.89 22.32 23.84
N ASN A 553 37.86 21.07 24.25
CA ASN A 553 39.04 20.34 24.66
C ASN A 553 39.36 19.27 23.61
N VAL A 554 40.60 18.80 23.60
CA VAL A 554 41.01 17.65 22.78
C VAL A 554 41.36 16.52 23.72
N ILE A 555 40.70 15.38 23.58
CA ILE A 555 40.97 14.15 24.33
C ILE A 555 41.24 13.06 23.30
N ASP A 556 42.42 12.43 23.38
CA ASP A 556 42.85 11.37 22.45
C ASP A 556 42.71 11.73 20.96
N GLY A 557 42.95 13.00 20.61
CA GLY A 557 42.85 13.51 19.24
C GLY A 557 41.42 13.88 18.79
N GLN A 558 40.40 13.55 19.59
CA GLN A 558 39.01 13.92 19.33
C GLN A 558 38.67 15.26 20.00
N HIS A 559 38.06 16.19 19.25
CA HIS A 559 37.49 17.40 19.83
C HIS A 559 36.28 17.03 20.68
N VAL A 560 36.21 17.57 21.90
CA VAL A 560 35.10 17.37 22.84
C VAL A 560 34.66 18.72 23.40
N ILE A 561 33.36 18.86 23.66
CA ILE A 561 32.78 20.02 24.33
C ILE A 561 32.00 19.57 25.56
N ARG A 562 32.04 20.36 26.64
CA ARG A 562 31.36 20.02 27.88
C ARG A 562 29.95 20.58 27.88
N VAL A 563 28.94 19.70 27.79
CA VAL A 563 27.52 20.07 27.84
C VAL A 563 26.93 19.56 29.15
N ARG A 564 26.49 20.49 30.03
CA ARG A 564 25.92 20.16 31.36
C ARG A 564 26.80 19.17 32.16
N ASP A 565 28.10 19.45 32.21
CA ASP A 565 29.14 18.66 32.89
C ASP A 565 29.44 17.28 32.31
N LYS A 566 28.88 16.93 31.15
CA LYS A 566 29.26 15.72 30.40
C LYS A 566 30.14 16.10 29.19
N PRO A 567 31.30 15.45 29.01
CA PRO A 567 32.08 15.62 27.79
C PRO A 567 31.38 14.89 26.64
N LEU A 568 31.03 15.63 25.58
CA LEU A 568 30.46 15.07 24.36
C LEU A 568 31.44 15.25 23.20
N PRO A 569 31.59 14.24 22.32
CA PRO A 569 32.43 14.36 21.13
C PRO A 569 31.83 15.38 20.17
N LEU A 570 32.69 16.19 19.57
CA LEU A 570 32.38 17.30 18.69
C LEU A 570 32.87 16.97 17.28
N PHE A 571 31.97 17.07 16.29
CA PHE A 571 32.23 16.82 14.89
C PHE A 571 31.91 18.07 14.05
N TYR A 572 32.81 18.43 13.15
CA TYR A 572 32.59 19.53 12.22
C TYR A 572 31.99 18.99 10.92
N LEU A 573 30.84 19.52 10.50
CA LEU A 573 30.21 19.09 9.25
C LEU A 573 30.90 19.65 8.00
N ASN A 574 31.49 20.85 8.09
CA ASN A 574 32.16 21.52 6.95
C ASN A 574 33.21 20.64 6.24
N PRO A 575 34.23 20.09 6.93
CA PRO A 575 35.26 19.26 6.28
C PRO A 575 34.70 18.02 5.58
N TRP A 576 33.53 17.55 6.03
CA TRP A 576 32.96 16.28 5.61
C TRP A 576 32.03 16.44 4.41
N LEU A 577 31.12 17.42 4.50
CA LEU A 577 30.12 17.70 3.46
C LEU A 577 30.69 18.58 2.34
N LEU A 578 31.67 19.43 2.65
CA LEU A 578 32.27 20.39 1.70
C LEU A 578 33.74 20.05 1.46
N GLN A 579 34.03 18.85 0.94
CA GLN A 579 35.41 18.37 0.71
C GLN A 579 36.23 19.25 -0.25
N HIS A 580 35.56 20.02 -1.13
CA HIS A 580 36.20 20.95 -2.06
C HIS A 580 36.51 22.31 -1.44
N GLU A 581 35.96 22.61 -0.26
CA GLU A 581 36.15 23.87 0.45
C GLU A 581 37.25 23.74 1.51
N GLN A 582 38.05 24.79 1.66
CA GLN A 582 39.07 24.83 2.71
C GLN A 582 38.40 25.01 4.07
N PHE A 583 38.78 24.19 5.05
CA PHE A 583 38.28 24.30 6.42
C PHE A 583 39.12 25.31 7.20
N ASP A 584 38.51 26.45 7.54
CA ASP A 584 39.17 27.59 8.20
C ASP A 584 39.33 27.42 9.73
N GLY A 585 39.06 26.23 10.26
CA GLY A 585 39.11 25.96 11.70
C GLY A 585 37.84 26.38 12.46
N PRO A 586 37.82 26.20 13.80
CA PRO A 586 36.70 26.61 14.65
C PRO A 586 36.56 28.13 14.71
N GLN A 587 35.34 28.63 14.52
CA GLN A 587 35.01 30.05 14.61
C GLN A 587 34.01 30.32 15.74
N GLU A 588 34.11 31.48 16.40
CA GLU A 588 33.18 31.89 17.49
C GLU A 588 31.73 32.05 17.02
N SER A 589 31.51 32.32 15.72
CA SER A 589 30.19 32.47 15.13
C SER A 589 29.43 31.15 14.96
N GLN A 590 30.13 30.01 15.05
CA GLN A 590 29.54 28.70 14.80
C GLN A 590 28.55 28.29 15.89
N LYS A 591 27.65 27.39 15.52
CA LYS A 591 26.64 26.81 16.41
C LYS A 591 26.94 25.33 16.61
N VAL A 592 26.61 24.84 17.79
CA VAL A 592 26.71 23.44 18.15
C VAL A 592 25.31 22.87 18.30
N ILE A 593 25.05 21.77 17.60
CA ILE A 593 23.80 21.01 17.68
C ILE A 593 24.11 19.70 18.39
N VAL A 594 23.49 19.46 19.53
CA VAL A 594 23.55 18.18 20.23
C VAL A 594 22.54 17.24 19.58
N VAL A 595 23.05 16.13 19.06
CA VAL A 595 22.28 15.11 18.37
C VAL A 595 22.24 13.86 19.23
N GLN A 596 21.08 13.20 19.29
CA GLN A 596 20.88 11.96 20.02
C GLN A 596 20.60 10.82 19.05
N MET A 597 21.36 9.73 19.19
CA MET A 597 21.16 8.48 18.46
C MET A 597 21.09 7.34 19.47
N GLY A 598 19.89 6.81 19.70
CA GLY A 598 19.63 5.86 20.79
C GLY A 598 20.08 6.43 22.14
N ASN A 599 21.04 5.77 22.78
CA ASN A 599 21.62 6.19 24.07
C ASN A 599 22.89 7.04 23.93
N GLN A 600 23.41 7.23 22.72
CA GLN A 600 24.60 8.03 22.47
C GLN A 600 24.25 9.47 22.11
N ARG A 601 25.10 10.40 22.54
CA ARG A 601 24.97 11.83 22.24
C ARG A 601 26.30 12.36 21.75
N PHE A 602 26.24 13.22 20.75
CA PHE A 602 27.39 13.91 20.20
C PHE A 602 26.97 15.26 19.66
N CYS A 603 27.95 16.07 19.30
CA CYS A 603 27.77 17.45 18.89
C CYS A 603 28.18 17.62 17.43
N LEU A 604 27.31 18.23 16.61
CA LEU A 604 27.60 18.65 15.25
C LEU A 604 27.81 20.17 15.21
N VAL A 605 28.86 20.63 14.54
CA VAL A 605 29.16 22.06 14.35
C VAL A 605 28.64 22.51 12.99
N VAL A 606 27.89 23.60 12.99
CA VAL A 606 27.36 24.29 11.80
C VAL A 606 27.68 25.78 11.86
N ASP A 607 27.64 26.47 10.72
CA ASP A 607 27.93 27.90 10.67
C ASP A 607 26.72 28.72 11.11
N HIS A 608 25.51 28.34 10.68
CA HIS A 608 24.28 29.04 11.05
C HIS A 608 23.09 28.07 11.18
N ILE A 609 22.14 28.40 12.06
CA ILE A 609 20.86 27.70 12.19
C ILE A 609 19.77 28.64 11.68
N ALA A 610 19.15 28.30 10.55
CA ALA A 610 18.11 29.12 9.93
C ALA A 610 16.77 29.02 10.67
N GLY A 611 16.45 27.85 11.24
CA GLY A 611 15.24 27.63 12.03
C GLY A 611 14.61 26.25 11.78
N GLN A 612 13.42 26.04 12.31
CA GLN A 612 12.63 24.83 12.05
C GLN A 612 11.75 25.02 10.82
N GLU A 613 11.68 24.00 9.96
CA GLU A 613 10.82 23.95 8.77
C GLU A 613 10.28 22.53 8.57
N GLU A 614 9.02 22.41 8.20
CA GLU A 614 8.43 21.16 7.71
C GLU A 614 8.74 21.03 6.23
N VAL A 615 9.41 19.94 5.86
CA VAL A 615 9.91 19.76 4.50
C VAL A 615 9.41 18.46 3.91
N VAL A 616 9.07 18.48 2.62
CA VAL A 616 8.69 17.26 1.88
C VAL A 616 9.96 16.57 1.42
N ILE A 617 10.18 15.33 1.84
CA ILE A 617 11.31 14.53 1.40
C ILE A 617 11.07 14.07 -0.03
N LYS A 618 12.05 14.33 -0.89
CA LYS A 618 12.16 13.71 -2.21
C LYS A 618 13.34 12.72 -2.17
N PRO A 619 13.14 11.44 -2.52
CA PRO A 619 14.24 10.49 -2.58
C PRO A 619 15.28 10.95 -3.59
N LEU A 620 16.55 10.68 -3.28
CA LEU A 620 17.64 10.92 -4.21
C LEU A 620 17.51 9.92 -5.37
N GLY A 621 17.58 10.41 -6.62
CA GLY A 621 17.46 9.54 -7.80
C GLY A 621 18.52 8.43 -7.83
N THR A 622 18.34 7.43 -8.70
CA THR A 622 19.17 6.21 -8.75
C THR A 622 20.68 6.45 -8.86
N MET A 623 21.11 7.59 -9.41
CA MET A 623 22.53 7.97 -9.48
C MET A 623 23.10 8.44 -8.13
N LEU A 624 22.24 8.86 -7.19
CA LEU A 624 22.59 9.46 -5.90
C LEU A 624 22.08 8.64 -4.71
N SER A 625 21.36 7.53 -4.93
CA SER A 625 20.75 6.72 -3.88
C SER A 625 21.74 6.12 -2.87
N ASN A 626 23.01 5.98 -3.25
CA ASN A 626 24.07 5.42 -2.39
C ASN A 626 24.96 6.51 -1.76
N THR A 627 24.53 7.78 -1.78
CA THR A 627 25.32 8.86 -1.18
C THR A 627 25.24 8.78 0.34
N GLN A 628 26.30 8.32 0.99
CA GLN A 628 26.37 8.19 2.44
C GLN A 628 26.17 9.54 3.14
N GLY A 629 25.47 9.52 4.29
CA GLY A 629 25.17 10.71 5.09
C GLY A 629 23.94 11.51 4.66
N PHE A 630 23.21 11.09 3.63
CA PHE A 630 21.97 11.74 3.19
C PHE A 630 20.81 10.74 3.03
N SER A 631 19.61 11.14 3.47
CA SER A 631 18.39 10.36 3.30
C SER A 631 17.51 10.85 2.15
N GLY A 632 17.74 12.07 1.67
CA GLY A 632 16.87 12.69 0.66
C GLY A 632 17.28 14.12 0.34
N ALA A 633 16.49 14.76 -0.51
CA ALA A 633 16.55 16.19 -0.76
C ALA A 633 15.18 16.82 -0.53
N THR A 634 15.17 18.13 -0.30
CA THR A 634 13.94 18.90 -0.24
C THR A 634 14.11 20.26 -0.92
N ILE A 635 12.99 20.90 -1.21
CA ILE A 635 12.91 22.27 -1.73
C ILE A 635 12.41 23.13 -0.58
N THR A 636 13.22 24.09 -0.14
CA THR A 636 12.89 25.00 0.95
C THR A 636 11.88 26.07 0.50
N GLY A 637 11.26 26.78 1.43
CA GLY A 637 10.30 27.84 1.09
C GLY A 637 10.83 28.93 0.15
N ASP A 638 12.15 29.20 0.14
CA ASP A 638 12.78 30.16 -0.80
C ASP A 638 13.03 29.58 -2.21
N GLY A 639 12.77 28.29 -2.43
CA GLY A 639 12.96 27.57 -3.69
C GLY A 639 14.37 26.99 -3.86
N SER A 640 15.25 27.13 -2.86
CA SER A 640 16.56 26.46 -2.88
C SER A 640 16.44 24.97 -2.54
N ILE A 641 17.45 24.20 -2.94
CA ILE A 641 17.51 22.76 -2.64
C ILE A 641 18.34 22.58 -1.36
N ALA A 642 17.80 21.84 -0.40
CA ALA A 642 18.51 21.42 0.79
C ALA A 642 18.60 19.89 0.84
N LEU A 643 19.78 19.37 1.18
CA LEU A 643 19.97 17.93 1.40
C LEU A 643 19.62 17.57 2.84
N ILE A 644 18.91 16.45 3.02
CA ILE A 644 18.49 15.96 4.34
C ILE A 644 19.58 15.04 4.87
N ILE A 645 20.12 15.39 6.03
CA ILE A 645 21.21 14.67 6.68
C ILE A 645 20.67 13.40 7.35
N ASP A 646 21.25 12.25 6.99
CA ASP A 646 21.04 10.98 7.67
C ASP A 646 22.12 10.78 8.74
N VAL A 647 21.80 11.14 9.98
CA VAL A 647 22.73 11.15 11.11
C VAL A 647 23.39 9.79 11.38
N PRO A 648 22.65 8.66 11.46
CA PRO A 648 23.25 7.33 11.55
C PRO A 648 24.28 7.04 10.46
N SER A 649 23.90 7.17 9.18
CA SER A 649 24.79 6.92 8.04
C SER A 649 26.01 7.84 8.05
N LEU A 650 25.83 9.11 8.46
CA LEU A 650 26.90 10.08 8.63
C LEU A 650 27.94 9.62 9.67
N MET A 651 27.50 9.07 10.80
CA MET A 651 28.38 8.58 11.85
C MET A 651 29.08 7.27 11.48
N ASP A 652 28.38 6.35 10.82
CA ASP A 652 28.97 5.09 10.35
C ASP A 652 30.09 5.35 9.34
N ALA A 653 29.87 6.27 8.41
CA ALA A 653 30.87 6.69 7.43
C ALA A 653 32.04 7.46 8.09
N TYR A 654 31.79 8.22 9.15
CA TYR A 654 32.85 8.84 9.95
C TYR A 654 33.73 7.78 10.62
N ALA A 655 33.12 6.80 11.30
CA ALA A 655 33.86 5.71 11.96
C ALA A 655 34.72 4.91 10.96
N ALA A 656 34.21 4.66 9.75
CA ALA A 656 34.95 3.98 8.70
C ALA A 656 36.18 4.75 8.21
N ASN A 657 36.09 6.08 8.06
CA ASN A 657 37.20 6.92 7.62
C ASN A 657 38.23 7.21 8.73
N SER A 658 37.81 7.24 10.00
CA SER A 658 38.71 7.41 11.14
C SER A 658 39.59 6.17 11.42
N ALA A 659 39.18 4.98 10.98
CA ALA A 659 39.97 3.75 11.12
C ALA A 659 41.18 3.66 10.16
N VAL A 660 41.33 4.62 9.25
CA VAL A 660 42.39 4.66 8.22
C VAL A 660 43.58 5.55 8.62
N TYR A 661 43.55 6.18 9.80
CA TYR A 661 44.65 7.01 10.31
C TYR A 661 45.25 6.51 11.62
#